data_AF-A0A934YED1-F1
#
_entry.id   AF-A0A934YED1-F1
#
_cell.length_a   1.000
_cell.length_b   1.000
_cell.length_c   1.000
_cell.angle_alpha   90.00
_cell.angle_beta   90.00
_cell.angle_gamma   90.00
#
_symmetry.space_group_name_H-M   'P 1'
#
loop_
_entity.id
_entity.type
_entity.pdbx_description
1 polymer ?
#
loop_
_entity_poly.entity_id
_entity_poly.type
_entity_poly.pdbx_seq_one_letter_code
_entity_poly.pdbx_strand_id
1 'polypeptide(L)'
;MPRLRRRPRLGAGLLLLALTLGGAGAAHADTPNGPALLRVLGDRAEATLAPGSGVVSGLVELPPGSTAASLGLREATPGLAWLTGRRAILAFAAAHPRVRVEVAPTLHLLNDRVGLVTRSRAANLAGADGTGTLIGVADTGADLTHPDFLAADGTTRVEWMLDLSRKPRGVHAALEAEFGVRDEGGALVAGAVYSKADIDDILARRAAADLPTDDIGHGSHVTGIAAGGGGAGKLAGVAPKAGIVSARITRPGTDSIDNDDLVRAVGFMFAVGTRMKRPVAVNLSLGSDFGPHDGSMLWERAVASFVGPSQPGRVIVAAAGNSGSVAELPIHQSVHVPARGVVRVPVRSPAASGGSVQVWASFRGRGSVSVGLDLPTGTWLAPVAEGTDQGRREGSFRAGIVNGSAPADSPVPVGHRGAVVVWTGAWPAGVYSIVLANGADTPTNVELYLQSLGGHAGGDDVPRFENGVREGTINLPAAHPSIIGVGCTVNRTRWTSGTGSNVGLTVPRTDPLGLLPTGEEPRALVDGEVCWFSSAGPNSNGVPKPEIAAPGGVVASTASHQAPVGSLRSIFTTSSCPPRGGSPDPSCLLVDSDHGVSSGTSMASPIVAGVAALLLQRDPTLTQDKVAALLQAGAHPFRGPAPFQDQNGPGEVDALGSLDALERSRDPRAFMPSARASWMALSSDYVPADGSRDITAILELRTADGVSRADLFDLQRLAGVVTIEGTPQSVGPVTRRAPGLYSFVFQLGSSGLGLKHATFGATFDGAPIVPYRALPIATDTWNAGYPSRLSGGCATTRGAPAGGTLVALGMVLVGLAVARRRR
;
A
#
# COMPACT_ATOMS: atom_id res chain seq x y z
N MET A 1 -20.66 -62.99 -64.57
CA MET A 1 -19.95 -63.87 -63.60
C MET A 1 -18.46 -63.84 -63.94
N PRO A 2 -17.46 -64.04 -63.05
CA PRO A 2 -17.22 -63.79 -61.62
C PRO A 2 -16.11 -62.70 -61.38
N ARG A 3 -15.71 -62.51 -60.10
CA ARG A 3 -14.49 -61.89 -59.47
C ARG A 3 -13.47 -61.08 -60.31
N LEU A 4 -13.01 -59.91 -59.81
CA LEU A 4 -11.58 -59.51 -59.64
C LEU A 4 -11.34 -58.04 -59.14
N ARG A 5 -10.43 -57.90 -58.15
CA ARG A 5 -9.35 -56.90 -57.87
C ARG A 5 -9.48 -55.36 -58.14
N ARG A 6 -8.80 -54.63 -57.22
CA ARG A 6 -8.02 -53.35 -57.29
C ARG A 6 -8.67 -51.99 -56.90
N ARG A 7 -7.93 -51.22 -56.09
CA ARG A 7 -8.08 -49.77 -55.77
C ARG A 7 -7.77 -48.89 -57.00
N PRO A 8 -8.14 -47.59 -57.05
CA PRO A 8 -7.18 -46.52 -56.67
C PRO A 8 -7.81 -45.19 -56.13
N ARG A 9 -7.00 -44.12 -56.16
CA ARG A 9 -7.00 -42.83 -55.41
C ARG A 9 -7.66 -41.63 -56.14
N LEU A 10 -7.64 -40.47 -55.46
CA LEU A 10 -7.75 -39.04 -55.90
C LEU A 10 -9.19 -38.49 -55.99
N GLY A 11 -9.51 -37.23 -55.63
CA GLY A 11 -8.69 -36.05 -55.37
C GLY A 11 -9.43 -34.94 -54.61
N ALA A 12 -8.75 -33.79 -54.48
CA ALA A 12 -9.03 -32.63 -53.64
C ALA A 12 -10.20 -31.72 -54.10
N GLY A 13 -10.70 -30.88 -53.19
CA GLY A 13 -11.30 -29.58 -53.55
C GLY A 13 -12.54 -29.12 -52.77
N LEU A 14 -12.30 -28.37 -51.70
CA LEU A 14 -13.01 -27.18 -51.19
C LEU A 14 -14.55 -26.95 -51.33
N LEU A 15 -15.14 -26.67 -50.15
CA LEU A 15 -16.01 -25.54 -49.77
C LEU A 15 -17.56 -25.51 -50.02
N LEU A 16 -18.27 -25.46 -48.87
CA LEU A 16 -19.34 -24.52 -48.47
C LEU A 16 -20.74 -24.51 -49.15
N LEU A 17 -21.75 -24.92 -48.36
CA LEU A 17 -22.90 -24.13 -47.84
C LEU A 17 -24.33 -24.73 -48.04
N ALA A 18 -24.97 -24.97 -46.87
CA ALA A 18 -26.38 -24.67 -46.50
C ALA A 18 -27.58 -25.63 -46.73
N LEU A 19 -28.39 -25.68 -45.65
CA LEU A 19 -29.84 -25.93 -45.49
C LEU A 19 -30.29 -27.41 -45.43
N THR A 20 -31.07 -27.93 -44.46
CA THR A 20 -32.12 -27.37 -43.58
C THR A 20 -32.36 -28.21 -42.29
N LEU A 21 -32.52 -27.49 -41.16
CA LEU A 21 -33.49 -27.60 -40.04
C LEU A 21 -34.17 -28.94 -39.65
N GLY A 22 -34.13 -29.24 -38.34
CA GLY A 22 -35.24 -29.89 -37.63
C GLY A 22 -34.90 -30.56 -36.28
N GLY A 23 -35.06 -29.86 -35.16
CA GLY A 23 -35.19 -30.48 -33.82
C GLY A 23 -34.44 -29.77 -32.68
N ALA A 24 -35.05 -28.72 -32.12
CA ALA A 24 -34.54 -28.01 -30.95
C ALA A 24 -34.65 -28.83 -29.66
N GLY A 25 -33.57 -28.83 -28.88
CA GLY A 25 -33.51 -29.31 -27.50
C GLY A 25 -32.35 -28.64 -26.78
N ALA A 26 -32.61 -27.43 -26.27
CA ALA A 26 -31.88 -26.64 -25.27
C ALA A 26 -30.33 -26.71 -25.26
N ALA A 27 -29.73 -25.57 -25.59
CA ALA A 27 -28.39 -25.22 -25.14
C ALA A 27 -28.28 -25.38 -23.61
N HIS A 28 -27.29 -26.18 -23.18
CA HIS A 28 -26.66 -26.02 -21.86
C HIS A 28 -25.25 -25.48 -22.10
N ALA A 29 -25.18 -24.26 -22.59
CA ALA A 29 -24.12 -23.37 -22.17
C ALA A 29 -24.53 -22.92 -20.77
N ASP A 30 -24.04 -23.56 -19.71
CA ASP A 30 -23.95 -22.94 -18.39
C ASP A 30 -23.07 -23.75 -17.43
N THR A 31 -22.01 -23.08 -16.98
CA THR A 31 -21.04 -23.39 -15.91
C THR A 31 -19.88 -24.37 -16.24
N PRO A 32 -18.61 -23.91 -16.19
CA PRO A 32 -17.42 -24.75 -16.39
C PRO A 32 -17.09 -25.66 -15.19
N ASN A 33 -17.99 -25.81 -14.22
CA ASN A 33 -17.71 -26.39 -12.90
C ASN A 33 -18.53 -27.66 -12.65
N GLY A 34 -18.54 -28.62 -13.57
CA GLY A 34 -19.36 -29.85 -13.45
C GLY A 34 -18.76 -31.07 -14.15
N PRO A 35 -19.54 -32.15 -14.40
CA PRO A 35 -19.06 -33.36 -15.07
C PRO A 35 -18.43 -33.12 -16.45
N ALA A 36 -18.81 -32.03 -17.13
CA ALA A 36 -18.16 -31.57 -18.36
C ALA A 36 -16.68 -31.22 -18.15
N LEU A 37 -16.32 -30.58 -17.03
CA LEU A 37 -14.94 -30.24 -16.67
C LEU A 37 -14.09 -31.50 -16.52
N LEU A 38 -14.61 -32.53 -15.85
CA LEU A 38 -13.92 -33.81 -15.69
C LEU A 38 -13.71 -34.57 -17.00
N ARG A 39 -14.64 -34.44 -17.96
CA ARG A 39 -14.48 -35.00 -19.30
C ARG A 39 -13.40 -34.28 -20.10
N VAL A 40 -13.33 -32.96 -19.98
CA VAL A 40 -12.31 -32.12 -20.64
C VAL A 40 -10.92 -32.37 -20.05
N LEU A 41 -10.80 -32.44 -18.73
CA LEU A 41 -9.52 -32.62 -18.04
C LEU A 41 -8.95 -34.04 -18.18
N GLY A 42 -9.79 -35.05 -18.44
CA GLY A 42 -9.36 -36.42 -18.64
C GLY A 42 -8.49 -36.92 -17.48
N ASP A 43 -7.36 -37.55 -17.79
CA ASP A 43 -6.46 -38.12 -16.79
C ASP A 43 -5.69 -37.09 -15.96
N ARG A 44 -5.75 -35.81 -16.34
CA ARG A 44 -5.18 -34.71 -15.55
C ARG A 44 -6.11 -34.25 -14.42
N ALA A 45 -7.35 -34.72 -14.37
CA ALA A 45 -8.35 -34.21 -13.44
C ALA A 45 -7.97 -34.37 -11.96
N GLU A 46 -7.38 -35.50 -11.56
CA GLU A 46 -6.95 -35.73 -10.17
C GLU A 46 -5.77 -34.81 -9.80
N ALA A 47 -4.78 -34.69 -10.68
CA ALA A 47 -3.67 -33.76 -10.51
C ALA A 47 -4.08 -32.28 -10.55
N THR A 48 -5.21 -31.96 -11.18
CA THR A 48 -5.68 -30.57 -11.36
C THR A 48 -6.68 -30.13 -10.28
N LEU A 49 -7.57 -31.02 -9.85
CA LEU A 49 -8.68 -30.69 -8.95
C LEU A 49 -8.52 -31.25 -7.53
N ALA A 50 -7.62 -32.22 -7.35
CA ALA A 50 -7.38 -32.89 -6.07
C ALA A 50 -5.90 -33.34 -5.90
N PRO A 51 -4.90 -32.46 -6.14
CA PRO A 51 -3.49 -32.85 -6.22
C PRO A 51 -2.91 -33.48 -4.95
N GLY A 52 -3.48 -33.14 -3.78
CA GLY A 52 -3.01 -33.64 -2.48
C GLY A 52 -3.74 -34.87 -1.95
N SER A 53 -4.97 -35.14 -2.43
CA SER A 53 -5.80 -36.25 -1.93
C SER A 53 -5.98 -37.38 -2.94
N GLY A 54 -5.78 -37.11 -4.24
CA GLY A 54 -6.11 -38.04 -5.32
C GLY A 54 -7.62 -38.28 -5.49
N VAL A 55 -8.45 -37.54 -4.76
CA VAL A 55 -9.90 -37.77 -4.69
C VAL A 55 -10.65 -36.49 -5.07
N VAL A 56 -11.29 -36.52 -6.24
CA VAL A 56 -12.15 -35.45 -6.74
C VAL A 56 -13.51 -35.51 -6.06
N SER A 57 -13.97 -34.40 -5.49
CA SER A 57 -15.29 -34.30 -4.85
C SER A 57 -16.24 -33.40 -5.66
N GLY A 58 -17.53 -33.71 -5.64
CA GLY A 58 -18.59 -32.91 -6.24
C GLY A 58 -19.80 -32.77 -5.31
N LEU A 59 -20.55 -31.69 -5.50
CA LEU A 59 -21.79 -31.38 -4.80
C LEU A 59 -22.97 -31.59 -5.75
N VAL A 60 -24.02 -32.25 -5.27
CA VAL A 60 -25.21 -32.59 -6.05
C VAL A 60 -26.40 -31.84 -5.46
N GLU A 61 -27.12 -31.09 -6.30
CA GLU A 61 -28.39 -30.47 -5.92
C GLU A 61 -29.50 -31.52 -5.91
N LEU A 62 -30.16 -31.71 -4.76
CA LEU A 62 -31.24 -32.68 -4.62
C LEU A 62 -32.54 -32.10 -5.20
N PRO A 63 -33.18 -32.76 -6.17
CA PRO A 63 -34.49 -32.34 -6.66
C PRO A 63 -35.53 -32.22 -5.54
N PRO A 64 -36.49 -31.28 -5.63
CA PRO A 64 -37.57 -31.16 -4.67
C PRO A 64 -38.27 -32.51 -4.43
N GLY A 65 -38.37 -32.93 -3.17
CA GLY A 65 -38.99 -34.20 -2.77
C GLY A 65 -38.08 -35.44 -2.80
N SER A 66 -36.80 -35.29 -3.17
CA SER A 66 -35.81 -36.37 -3.08
C SER A 66 -34.93 -36.25 -1.83
N THR A 67 -34.41 -37.39 -1.33
CA THR A 67 -33.39 -37.44 -0.27
C THR A 67 -32.06 -37.91 -0.83
N ALA A 68 -30.94 -37.56 -0.19
CA ALA A 68 -29.64 -38.07 -0.61
C ALA A 68 -29.61 -39.61 -0.67
N ALA A 69 -30.22 -40.26 0.33
CA ALA A 69 -30.36 -41.71 0.38
C ALA A 69 -31.17 -42.28 -0.81
N SER A 70 -32.23 -41.59 -1.26
CA SER A 70 -33.03 -42.01 -2.42
C SER A 70 -32.24 -42.00 -3.75
N LEU A 71 -31.14 -41.25 -3.81
CA LEU A 71 -30.23 -41.20 -4.96
C LEU A 71 -28.92 -41.97 -4.73
N GLY A 72 -28.80 -42.72 -3.63
CA GLY A 72 -27.59 -43.46 -3.28
C GLY A 72 -26.40 -42.54 -2.93
N LEU A 73 -26.68 -41.31 -2.50
CA LEU A 73 -25.68 -40.30 -2.14
C LEU A 73 -25.63 -40.09 -0.63
N ARG A 74 -24.54 -39.49 -0.16
CA ARG A 74 -24.40 -39.05 1.23
C ARG A 74 -24.91 -37.62 1.34
N GLU A 75 -25.83 -37.34 2.26
CA GLU A 75 -26.34 -35.99 2.45
C GLU A 75 -25.24 -35.03 2.89
N ALA A 76 -25.23 -33.82 2.32
CA ALA A 76 -24.30 -32.75 2.68
C ALA A 76 -24.98 -31.73 3.60
N THR A 77 -26.16 -31.27 3.20
CA THR A 77 -27.05 -30.33 3.89
C THR A 77 -28.43 -30.43 3.22
N PRO A 78 -29.55 -29.99 3.83
CA PRO A 78 -30.85 -30.08 3.19
C PRO A 78 -30.84 -29.48 1.78
N GLY A 79 -31.28 -30.27 0.79
CA GLY A 79 -31.25 -29.90 -0.63
C GLY A 79 -29.93 -30.18 -1.36
N LEU A 80 -28.89 -30.70 -0.70
CA LEU A 80 -27.58 -30.97 -1.29
C LEU A 80 -26.97 -32.30 -0.80
N ALA A 81 -26.22 -32.97 -1.67
CA ALA A 81 -25.54 -34.23 -1.37
C ALA A 81 -24.10 -34.28 -1.88
N TRP A 82 -23.26 -35.07 -1.22
CA TRP A 82 -21.87 -35.33 -1.59
C TRP A 82 -21.76 -36.47 -2.60
N LEU A 83 -20.84 -36.30 -3.55
CA LEU A 83 -20.40 -37.34 -4.47
C LEU A 83 -18.87 -37.30 -4.60
N THR A 84 -18.21 -38.46 -4.56
CA THR A 84 -16.74 -38.52 -4.44
C THR A 84 -16.16 -39.53 -5.42
N GLY A 85 -15.10 -39.15 -6.12
CA GLY A 85 -14.39 -39.93 -7.13
C GLY A 85 -14.73 -39.52 -8.56
N ARG A 86 -13.71 -39.30 -9.40
CA ARG A 86 -13.85 -38.89 -10.81
C ARG A 86 -14.82 -39.78 -11.58
N ARG A 87 -14.68 -41.10 -11.47
CA ARG A 87 -15.55 -42.07 -12.17
C ARG A 87 -16.98 -42.09 -11.65
N ALA A 88 -17.16 -41.99 -10.33
CA ALA A 88 -18.48 -41.96 -9.71
C ALA A 88 -19.26 -40.70 -10.11
N ILE A 89 -18.59 -39.55 -10.16
CA ILE A 89 -19.18 -38.28 -10.61
C ILE A 89 -19.64 -38.36 -12.05
N LEU A 90 -18.79 -38.88 -12.95
CA LEU A 90 -19.15 -39.03 -14.36
C LEU A 90 -20.30 -40.04 -14.57
N ALA A 91 -20.27 -41.17 -13.86
CA ALA A 91 -21.31 -42.19 -13.95
C ALA A 91 -22.66 -41.70 -13.42
N PHE A 92 -22.65 -41.02 -12.26
CA PHE A 92 -23.85 -40.47 -11.65
C PHE A 92 -24.49 -39.39 -12.54
N ALA A 93 -23.68 -38.48 -13.09
CA ALA A 93 -24.16 -37.43 -13.98
C ALA A 93 -24.72 -37.98 -15.29
N ALA A 94 -24.18 -39.08 -15.81
CA ALA A 94 -24.72 -39.75 -16.98
C ALA A 94 -26.07 -40.42 -16.69
N ALA A 95 -26.23 -41.00 -15.50
CA ALA A 95 -27.48 -41.63 -15.07
C ALA A 95 -28.58 -40.61 -14.69
N HIS A 96 -28.20 -39.42 -14.24
CA HIS A 96 -29.12 -38.38 -13.76
C HIS A 96 -28.93 -37.05 -14.51
N PRO A 97 -29.24 -36.98 -15.82
CA PRO A 97 -28.89 -35.84 -16.67
C PRO A 97 -29.62 -34.54 -16.32
N ARG A 98 -30.68 -34.60 -15.50
CA ARG A 98 -31.45 -33.45 -15.03
C ARG A 98 -31.07 -32.98 -13.62
N VAL A 99 -30.16 -33.69 -12.95
CA VAL A 99 -29.69 -33.35 -11.61
C VAL A 99 -28.41 -32.54 -11.75
N ARG A 100 -28.35 -31.38 -11.10
CA ARG A 100 -27.18 -30.51 -11.17
C ARG A 100 -26.05 -31.09 -10.31
N VAL A 101 -24.87 -31.23 -10.92
CA VAL A 101 -23.65 -31.70 -10.26
C VAL A 101 -22.56 -30.64 -10.44
N GLU A 102 -22.08 -30.11 -9.33
CA GLU A 102 -21.00 -29.14 -9.27
C GLU A 102 -19.68 -29.82 -8.88
N VAL A 103 -18.64 -29.58 -9.66
CA VAL A 103 -17.25 -30.00 -9.42
C VAL A 103 -16.41 -28.75 -9.52
N ALA A 104 -16.07 -28.17 -8.37
CA ALA A 104 -15.22 -26.99 -8.28
C ALA A 104 -13.74 -27.41 -8.08
N PRO A 105 -12.77 -26.60 -8.54
CA PRO A 105 -11.36 -26.79 -8.18
C PRO A 105 -11.16 -26.66 -6.67
N THR A 106 -10.03 -27.18 -6.18
CA THR A 106 -9.64 -26.99 -4.78
C THR A 106 -9.54 -25.48 -4.49
N LEU A 107 -10.15 -25.03 -3.39
CA LEU A 107 -9.96 -23.66 -2.92
C LEU A 107 -8.54 -23.56 -2.35
N HIS A 108 -7.69 -22.75 -2.99
CA HIS A 108 -6.34 -22.46 -2.50
C HIS A 108 -6.34 -21.16 -1.68
N LEU A 109 -5.47 -21.11 -0.69
CA LEU A 109 -5.27 -19.93 0.14
C LEU A 109 -4.29 -18.97 -0.58
N LEU A 110 -4.67 -17.69 -0.67
CA LEU A 110 -4.19 -16.79 -1.73
C LEU A 110 -3.01 -15.88 -1.33
N ASN A 111 -1.80 -16.44 -1.25
CA ASN A 111 -0.65 -15.73 -1.88
C ASN A 111 -0.75 -15.88 -3.42
N ASP A 112 -1.54 -16.86 -3.89
CA ASP A 112 -1.77 -17.22 -5.30
C ASP A 112 -2.27 -16.07 -6.19
N ARG A 113 -2.99 -15.06 -5.66
CA ARG A 113 -3.35 -13.88 -6.46
C ARG A 113 -2.20 -12.91 -6.65
N VAL A 114 -1.32 -12.70 -5.67
CA VAL A 114 -0.17 -11.80 -5.85
C VAL A 114 0.67 -12.25 -7.04
N GLY A 115 1.00 -13.54 -7.09
CA GLY A 115 1.79 -14.11 -8.19
C GLY A 115 1.10 -14.09 -9.55
N LEU A 116 -0.23 -14.20 -9.56
CA LEU A 116 -1.06 -14.12 -10.77
C LEU A 116 -1.23 -12.67 -11.27
N VAL A 117 -1.65 -11.78 -10.36
CA VAL A 117 -1.94 -10.37 -10.58
C VAL A 117 -0.70 -9.64 -11.05
N THR A 118 0.40 -9.80 -10.30
CA THR A 118 1.70 -9.19 -10.66
C THR A 118 2.42 -9.98 -11.76
N ARG A 119 1.84 -11.11 -12.21
CA ARG A 119 2.45 -12.05 -13.16
C ARG A 119 3.84 -12.56 -12.76
N SER A 120 4.24 -12.44 -11.50
CA SER A 120 5.55 -12.91 -11.02
C SER A 120 5.70 -14.44 -11.13
N ARG A 121 4.64 -15.21 -10.90
CA ARG A 121 4.67 -16.67 -11.10
C ARG A 121 4.99 -17.03 -12.56
N ALA A 122 4.41 -16.30 -13.51
CA ALA A 122 4.69 -16.49 -14.93
C ALA A 122 6.14 -16.06 -15.26
N ALA A 123 6.64 -14.99 -14.66
CA ALA A 123 8.05 -14.59 -14.77
C ALA A 123 9.01 -15.67 -14.21
N ASN A 124 8.69 -16.28 -13.06
CA ASN A 124 9.47 -17.36 -12.46
C ASN A 124 9.52 -18.58 -13.39
N LEU A 125 8.37 -18.97 -13.97
CA LEU A 125 8.30 -20.05 -14.96
C LEU A 125 9.10 -19.73 -16.24
N ALA A 126 9.25 -18.45 -16.58
CA ALA A 126 10.10 -17.97 -17.67
C ALA A 126 11.57 -17.76 -17.26
N GLY A 127 11.98 -18.25 -16.08
CA GLY A 127 13.36 -18.23 -15.59
C GLY A 127 13.79 -16.94 -14.87
N ALA A 128 12.86 -16.02 -14.57
CA ALA A 128 13.12 -14.87 -13.71
C ALA A 128 12.57 -15.14 -12.31
N ASP A 129 13.39 -15.72 -11.43
CA ASP A 129 13.04 -16.19 -10.08
C ASP A 129 13.92 -15.61 -8.96
N GLY A 130 14.77 -14.64 -9.27
CA GLY A 130 15.70 -13.99 -8.34
C GLY A 130 17.03 -14.72 -8.18
N THR A 131 17.31 -15.76 -8.97
CA THR A 131 18.60 -16.46 -8.92
C THR A 131 19.76 -15.47 -9.12
N GLY A 132 20.73 -15.48 -8.20
CA GLY A 132 21.91 -14.61 -8.27
C GLY A 132 21.73 -13.23 -7.63
N THR A 133 20.52 -12.85 -7.21
CA THR A 133 20.26 -11.58 -6.52
C THR A 133 20.03 -11.78 -5.03
N LEU A 134 20.06 -10.69 -4.26
CA LEU A 134 19.73 -10.67 -2.84
C LEU A 134 18.49 -9.83 -2.59
N ILE A 135 17.67 -10.26 -1.63
CA ILE A 135 16.59 -9.46 -1.06
C ILE A 135 16.95 -9.15 0.39
N GLY A 136 17.06 -7.86 0.69
CA GLY A 136 17.29 -7.34 2.03
C GLY A 136 15.97 -6.99 2.72
N VAL A 137 15.75 -7.42 3.96
CA VAL A 137 14.56 -7.03 4.75
C VAL A 137 14.99 -6.52 6.12
N ALA A 138 14.74 -5.24 6.39
CA ALA A 138 15.05 -4.58 7.67
C ALA A 138 13.74 -4.40 8.44
N ASP A 139 13.53 -5.23 9.47
CA ASP A 139 12.20 -5.40 10.07
C ASP A 139 12.28 -6.02 11.49
N THR A 140 11.23 -6.69 11.97
CA THR A 140 11.13 -7.31 13.29
C THR A 140 11.94 -8.60 13.45
N GLY A 141 12.59 -9.05 12.38
CA GLY A 141 13.38 -10.27 12.30
C GLY A 141 12.86 -11.23 11.23
N ALA A 142 13.27 -12.50 11.32
CA ALA A 142 12.73 -13.58 10.51
C ALA A 142 12.75 -14.88 11.32
N ASP A 143 11.70 -15.68 11.22
CA ASP A 143 11.66 -17.03 11.78
C ASP A 143 12.50 -17.98 10.92
N LEU A 144 13.79 -18.11 11.26
CA LEU A 144 14.76 -18.89 10.49
C LEU A 144 14.47 -20.41 10.47
N THR A 145 13.49 -20.88 11.25
CA THR A 145 13.06 -22.28 11.24
C THR A 145 11.92 -22.53 10.24
N HIS A 146 11.34 -21.47 9.69
CA HIS A 146 10.20 -21.55 8.81
C HIS A 146 10.53 -22.23 7.47
N PRO A 147 9.72 -23.20 6.98
CA PRO A 147 10.00 -23.93 5.74
C PRO A 147 10.22 -23.07 4.50
N ASP A 148 9.59 -21.88 4.40
CA ASP A 148 9.80 -20.96 3.27
C ASP A 148 11.20 -20.34 3.21
N PHE A 149 11.91 -20.33 4.34
CA PHE A 149 13.28 -19.82 4.42
C PHE A 149 14.31 -20.94 4.40
N LEU A 150 13.89 -22.18 4.15
CA LEU A 150 14.75 -23.33 3.95
C LEU A 150 14.73 -23.78 2.49
N ALA A 151 15.85 -24.29 2.02
CA ALA A 151 15.98 -25.01 0.77
C ALA A 151 15.43 -26.44 0.94
N ALA A 152 15.25 -27.15 -0.18
CA ALA A 152 14.71 -28.51 -0.18
C ALA A 152 15.56 -29.53 0.61
N ASP A 153 16.85 -29.25 0.79
CA ASP A 153 17.77 -30.05 1.60
C ASP A 153 17.76 -29.71 3.10
N GLY A 154 16.91 -28.75 3.51
CA GLY A 154 16.79 -28.28 4.88
C GLY A 154 17.80 -27.20 5.28
N THR A 155 18.72 -26.80 4.39
CA THR A 155 19.63 -25.68 4.66
C THR A 155 18.92 -24.34 4.50
N THR A 156 19.37 -23.31 5.20
CA THR A 156 18.76 -21.97 5.16
C THR A 156 18.96 -21.29 3.81
N ARG A 157 18.03 -20.43 3.42
CA ARG A 157 18.15 -19.48 2.32
C ARG A 157 18.59 -18.09 2.79
N VAL A 158 18.70 -17.90 4.11
CA VAL A 158 19.22 -16.68 4.71
C VAL A 158 20.74 -16.70 4.63
N GLU A 159 21.28 -15.84 3.78
CA GLU A 159 22.71 -15.71 3.52
C GLU A 159 23.41 -15.04 4.71
N TRP A 160 22.77 -13.99 5.24
CA TRP A 160 23.27 -13.20 6.36
C TRP A 160 22.13 -12.61 7.17
N MET A 161 22.30 -12.53 8.49
CA MET A 161 21.39 -11.84 9.39
C MET A 161 22.13 -10.96 10.40
N LEU A 162 21.65 -9.72 10.56
CA LEU A 162 22.00 -8.83 11.67
C LEU A 162 20.86 -8.84 12.70
N ASP A 163 21.15 -9.08 13.97
CA ASP A 163 20.17 -9.05 15.05
C ASP A 163 20.55 -8.02 16.11
N LEU A 164 19.93 -6.83 16.04
CA LEU A 164 20.16 -5.73 16.98
C LEU A 164 19.46 -5.93 18.33
N SER A 165 18.67 -7.01 18.47
CA SER A 165 18.10 -7.44 19.74
C SER A 165 19.07 -8.28 20.58
N ARG A 166 20.17 -8.77 19.98
CA ARG A 166 21.12 -9.66 20.64
C ARG A 166 22.50 -9.02 20.82
N LYS A 167 23.22 -9.47 21.84
CA LYS A 167 24.63 -9.13 22.05
C LYS A 167 25.49 -9.70 20.91
N PRO A 168 26.55 -9.01 20.50
CA PRO A 168 27.49 -9.52 19.50
C PRO A 168 28.04 -10.89 19.92
N ARG A 169 28.22 -11.80 18.96
CA ARG A 169 28.70 -13.17 19.20
C ARG A 169 30.22 -13.26 19.17
N GLY A 170 30.90 -12.28 18.55
CA GLY A 170 32.34 -12.31 18.30
C GLY A 170 32.75 -13.20 17.12
N VAL A 171 31.80 -13.89 16.49
CA VAL A 171 32.06 -14.83 15.38
C VAL A 171 32.37 -14.07 14.09
N HIS A 172 31.64 -12.99 13.81
CA HIS A 172 31.83 -12.12 12.65
C HIS A 172 32.30 -10.74 13.08
N ALA A 173 33.37 -10.69 13.88
CA ALA A 173 33.81 -9.49 14.59
C ALA A 173 33.95 -8.23 13.73
N ALA A 174 34.37 -8.34 12.46
CA ALA A 174 34.47 -7.19 11.55
C ALA A 174 33.09 -6.59 11.22
N LEU A 175 32.12 -7.45 10.90
CA LEU A 175 30.74 -7.07 10.60
C LEU A 175 30.03 -6.55 11.86
N GLU A 176 30.24 -7.19 12.99
CA GLU A 176 29.70 -6.77 14.29
C GLU A 176 30.32 -5.43 14.74
N ALA A 177 31.62 -5.19 14.49
CA ALA A 177 32.25 -3.92 14.82
C ALA A 177 31.80 -2.76 13.92
N GLU A 178 31.45 -3.05 12.66
CA GLU A 178 30.98 -2.08 11.66
C GLU A 178 29.49 -1.75 11.82
N PHE A 179 28.65 -2.76 12.06
CA PHE A 179 27.18 -2.63 12.07
C PHE A 179 26.52 -2.99 13.40
N GLY A 180 27.28 -3.24 14.46
CA GLY A 180 26.73 -3.35 15.80
C GLY A 180 26.62 -1.99 16.48
N VAL A 181 26.06 -2.01 17.68
CA VAL A 181 25.73 -0.80 18.46
C VAL A 181 26.69 -0.69 19.60
N ARG A 182 27.24 0.52 19.80
CA ARG A 182 28.20 0.82 20.86
C ARG A 182 27.54 1.66 21.95
N ASP A 183 27.94 1.43 23.19
CA ASP A 183 27.62 2.32 24.30
C ASP A 183 28.53 3.56 24.32
N GLU A 184 28.32 4.45 25.30
CA GLU A 184 29.12 5.65 25.50
C GLU A 184 30.62 5.36 25.75
N GLY A 185 30.93 4.16 26.27
CA GLY A 185 32.30 3.69 26.48
C GLY A 185 32.94 3.09 25.22
N GLY A 186 32.21 3.04 24.10
CA GLY A 186 32.66 2.46 22.84
C GLY A 186 32.60 0.92 22.79
N ALA A 187 32.08 0.27 23.84
CA ALA A 187 31.94 -1.17 23.90
C ALA A 187 30.76 -1.63 23.04
N LEU A 188 30.93 -2.75 22.33
CA LEU A 188 29.89 -3.29 21.47
C LEU A 188 28.82 -4.01 22.32
N VAL A 189 27.61 -3.44 22.37
CA VAL A 189 26.53 -3.91 23.26
C VAL A 189 25.42 -4.67 22.55
N ALA A 190 25.26 -4.47 21.24
CA ALA A 190 24.27 -5.20 20.43
C ALA A 190 24.70 -5.35 18.97
N GLY A 191 24.03 -6.23 18.23
CA GLY A 191 24.30 -6.51 16.82
C GLY A 191 25.03 -7.82 16.63
N ALA A 192 24.37 -8.92 16.98
CA ALA A 192 24.83 -10.26 16.63
C ALA A 192 24.74 -10.46 15.11
N VAL A 193 25.77 -11.07 14.52
CA VAL A 193 25.76 -11.40 13.09
C VAL A 193 25.79 -12.92 12.91
N TYR A 194 24.98 -13.39 11.96
CA TYR A 194 24.87 -14.80 11.57
C TYR A 194 25.08 -14.91 10.07
N SER A 195 25.98 -15.78 9.65
CA SER A 195 26.10 -16.21 8.25
C SER A 195 25.21 -17.42 7.99
N LYS A 196 24.98 -17.76 6.72
CA LYS A 196 24.34 -19.01 6.31
C LYS A 196 24.92 -20.23 7.03
N ALA A 197 26.24 -20.33 7.13
CA ALA A 197 26.92 -21.45 7.78
C ALA A 197 26.62 -21.52 9.29
N ASP A 198 26.51 -20.37 9.98
CA ASP A 198 26.10 -20.36 11.39
C ASP A 198 24.69 -20.88 11.57
N ILE A 199 23.77 -20.39 10.73
CA ILE A 199 22.35 -20.72 10.81
C ILE A 199 22.16 -22.21 10.52
N ASP A 200 22.79 -22.72 9.46
CA ASP A 200 22.77 -24.14 9.10
C ASP A 200 23.31 -25.04 10.23
N ASP A 201 24.42 -24.63 10.85
CA ASP A 201 24.99 -25.35 11.99
C ASP A 201 24.03 -25.34 13.21
N ILE A 202 23.41 -24.20 13.53
CA ILE A 202 22.42 -24.12 14.62
C ILE A 202 21.18 -24.99 14.33
N LEU A 203 20.68 -24.96 13.10
CA LEU A 203 19.56 -25.79 12.65
C LEU A 203 19.89 -27.28 12.75
N ALA A 204 21.07 -27.70 12.29
CA ALA A 204 21.54 -29.08 12.37
C ALA A 204 21.67 -29.57 13.82
N ARG A 205 22.13 -28.70 14.73
CA ARG A 205 22.20 -28.95 16.18
C ARG A 205 20.84 -28.95 16.88
N ARG A 206 19.75 -28.58 16.19
CA ARG A 206 18.40 -28.39 16.74
C ARG A 206 18.36 -27.43 17.94
N ALA A 207 19.22 -26.42 17.93
CA ALA A 207 19.35 -25.44 19.00
C ALA A 207 18.56 -24.17 18.67
N ALA A 208 17.25 -24.29 18.46
CA ALA A 208 16.40 -23.19 17.97
C ALA A 208 16.46 -21.91 18.85
N ALA A 209 16.74 -22.03 20.15
CA ALA A 209 16.93 -20.88 21.04
C ALA A 209 18.12 -19.98 20.64
N ASP A 210 19.14 -20.55 19.98
CA ASP A 210 20.33 -19.82 19.53
C ASP A 210 20.07 -19.06 18.23
N LEU A 211 19.00 -19.39 17.49
CA LEU A 211 18.61 -18.65 16.29
C LEU A 211 17.95 -17.33 16.68
N PRO A 212 18.20 -16.25 15.91
CA PRO A 212 17.35 -15.08 15.90
C PRO A 212 15.87 -15.42 15.75
N THR A 213 15.03 -14.55 16.29
CA THR A 213 13.59 -14.76 16.35
C THR A 213 12.83 -13.60 15.73
N ASP A 214 11.56 -13.85 15.42
CA ASP A 214 10.56 -12.86 15.05
C ASP A 214 9.28 -13.09 15.85
N ASP A 215 9.23 -12.52 17.05
CA ASP A 215 8.11 -12.62 17.99
C ASP A 215 6.93 -11.69 17.65
N ILE A 216 7.09 -10.82 16.65
CA ILE A 216 6.05 -9.92 16.14
C ILE A 216 5.41 -10.52 14.87
N GLY A 217 6.20 -11.21 14.05
CA GLY A 217 5.77 -11.92 12.84
C GLY A 217 5.78 -11.08 11.57
N HIS A 218 5.98 -9.75 11.68
CA HIS A 218 5.93 -8.82 10.57
C HIS A 218 7.07 -9.08 9.57
N GLY A 219 8.32 -9.15 10.05
CA GLY A 219 9.49 -9.36 9.21
C GLY A 219 9.50 -10.71 8.49
N SER A 220 9.00 -11.78 9.13
CA SER A 220 8.81 -13.07 8.48
C SER A 220 7.76 -12.99 7.37
N HIS A 221 6.62 -12.35 7.63
CA HIS A 221 5.56 -12.20 6.62
C HIS A 221 6.05 -11.43 5.39
N VAL A 222 6.72 -10.30 5.61
CA VAL A 222 7.34 -9.45 4.58
C VAL A 222 8.41 -10.21 3.79
N THR A 223 9.30 -10.92 4.47
CA THR A 223 10.35 -11.74 3.83
C THR A 223 9.74 -12.86 2.98
N GLY A 224 8.66 -13.50 3.47
CA GLY A 224 7.90 -14.50 2.73
C GLY A 224 7.29 -13.96 1.44
N ILE A 225 6.75 -12.74 1.44
CA ILE A 225 6.16 -12.12 0.24
C ILE A 225 7.24 -11.86 -0.81
N ALA A 226 8.39 -11.32 -0.40
CA ALA A 226 9.45 -10.96 -1.32
C ALA A 226 10.18 -12.19 -1.87
N ALA A 227 10.53 -13.13 -0.98
CA ALA A 227 11.52 -14.17 -1.26
C ALA A 227 11.15 -15.56 -0.73
N GLY A 228 9.97 -15.79 -0.16
CA GLY A 228 9.56 -17.09 0.37
C GLY A 228 9.69 -18.21 -0.66
N GLY A 229 10.24 -19.36 -0.27
CA GLY A 229 10.53 -20.47 -1.18
C GLY A 229 9.27 -21.23 -1.59
N GLY A 230 8.19 -21.04 -0.84
CA GLY A 230 6.91 -21.74 -1.00
C GLY A 230 6.91 -23.17 -0.46
N GLY A 231 8.00 -23.61 0.19
CA GLY A 231 8.15 -24.96 0.76
C GLY A 231 7.70 -26.06 -0.22
N ALA A 232 6.77 -26.92 0.23
CA ALA A 232 6.14 -27.98 -0.57
C ALA A 232 5.12 -27.47 -1.62
N GLY A 233 5.31 -26.25 -2.16
CA GLY A 233 4.48 -25.68 -3.23
C GLY A 233 3.25 -24.88 -2.77
N LYS A 234 3.27 -24.28 -1.57
CA LYS A 234 2.14 -23.53 -1.01
C LYS A 234 2.13 -22.06 -1.43
N LEU A 235 3.01 -21.21 -0.86
CA LEU A 235 2.94 -19.74 -1.01
C LEU A 235 4.32 -19.12 -1.29
N ALA A 236 4.88 -19.39 -2.47
CA ALA A 236 6.13 -18.77 -2.90
C ALA A 236 6.02 -17.24 -3.01
N GLY A 237 7.08 -16.55 -2.59
CA GLY A 237 7.25 -15.12 -2.80
C GLY A 237 7.55 -14.77 -4.25
N VAL A 238 7.71 -13.48 -4.53
CA VAL A 238 7.92 -12.96 -5.89
C VAL A 238 9.25 -13.42 -6.51
N ALA A 239 10.31 -13.49 -5.70
CA ALA A 239 11.65 -13.92 -6.11
C ALA A 239 12.11 -15.13 -5.26
N PRO A 240 11.52 -16.32 -5.47
CA PRO A 240 11.67 -17.47 -4.59
C PRO A 240 13.06 -18.13 -4.61
N LYS A 241 13.98 -17.68 -5.48
CA LYS A 241 15.38 -18.12 -5.52
C LYS A 241 16.39 -17.01 -5.21
N ALA A 242 15.93 -15.81 -4.82
CA ALA A 242 16.82 -14.81 -4.26
C ALA A 242 17.41 -15.30 -2.92
N GLY A 243 18.66 -14.92 -2.65
CA GLY A 243 19.24 -15.08 -1.31
C GLY A 243 18.66 -14.03 -0.38
N ILE A 244 18.46 -14.37 0.90
CA ILE A 244 17.83 -13.48 1.87
C ILE A 244 18.92 -12.85 2.75
N VAL A 245 18.87 -11.53 2.93
CA VAL A 245 19.65 -10.80 3.94
C VAL A 245 18.66 -10.15 4.90
N SER A 246 18.62 -10.62 6.14
CA SER A 246 17.66 -10.12 7.14
C SER A 246 18.34 -9.19 8.15
N ALA A 247 17.64 -8.19 8.63
CA ALA A 247 18.05 -7.43 9.80
C ALA A 247 16.87 -7.26 10.77
N ARG A 248 17.02 -7.78 11.99
CA ARG A 248 16.12 -7.45 13.09
C ARG A 248 16.53 -6.11 13.70
N ILE A 249 15.69 -5.10 13.52
CA ILE A 249 15.92 -3.72 13.99
C ILE A 249 14.98 -3.30 15.12
N THR A 250 14.14 -4.21 15.62
CA THR A 250 13.45 -4.04 16.90
C THR A 250 14.33 -4.50 18.05
N ARG A 251 14.42 -3.68 19.10
CA ARG A 251 15.16 -4.00 20.33
C ARG A 251 14.37 -4.96 21.23
N PRO A 252 15.00 -5.61 22.22
CA PRO A 252 14.31 -6.54 23.10
C PRO A 252 13.14 -5.88 23.83
N GLY A 253 11.97 -6.50 23.80
CA GLY A 253 10.79 -6.05 24.53
C GLY A 253 10.06 -4.85 23.93
N THR A 254 10.46 -4.36 22.75
CA THR A 254 9.78 -3.29 22.03
C THR A 254 9.48 -3.69 20.59
N ASP A 255 8.46 -3.07 20.01
CA ASP A 255 8.08 -3.09 18.59
C ASP A 255 8.49 -1.80 17.85
N SER A 256 9.02 -0.81 18.59
CA SER A 256 9.58 0.41 18.03
C SER A 256 10.86 0.13 17.24
N ILE A 257 11.09 0.96 16.23
CA ILE A 257 12.27 0.93 15.37
C ILE A 257 12.94 2.30 15.45
N ASP A 258 14.23 2.31 15.74
CA ASP A 258 15.03 3.52 15.77
C ASP A 258 15.60 3.85 14.37
N ASN A 259 15.66 5.13 14.03
CA ASN A 259 16.09 5.57 12.69
C ASN A 259 17.54 5.20 12.38
N ASP A 260 18.44 5.21 13.38
CA ASP A 260 19.84 4.85 13.19
C ASP A 260 20.02 3.32 12.99
N ASP A 261 19.21 2.50 13.66
CA ASP A 261 19.14 1.06 13.46
C ASP A 261 18.69 0.70 12.03
N LEU A 262 17.74 1.45 11.48
CA LEU A 262 17.34 1.33 10.08
C LEU A 262 18.49 1.64 9.12
N VAL A 263 19.16 2.79 9.29
CA VAL A 263 20.31 3.19 8.45
C VAL A 263 21.42 2.14 8.51
N ARG A 264 21.71 1.63 9.72
CA ARG A 264 22.69 0.58 9.98
C ARG A 264 22.33 -0.73 9.26
N ALA A 265 21.07 -1.15 9.30
CA ALA A 265 20.59 -2.33 8.61
C ALA A 265 20.68 -2.22 7.07
N VAL A 266 20.30 -1.07 6.51
CA VAL A 266 20.44 -0.81 5.06
C VAL A 266 21.91 -0.86 4.64
N GLY A 267 22.79 -0.24 5.43
CA GLY A 267 24.24 -0.30 5.22
C GLY A 267 24.78 -1.74 5.25
N PHE A 268 24.37 -2.53 6.24
CA PHE A 268 24.72 -3.94 6.37
C PHE A 268 24.33 -4.74 5.13
N MET A 269 23.10 -4.58 4.63
CA MET A 269 22.60 -5.30 3.45
C MET A 269 23.41 -5.01 2.19
N PHE A 270 23.73 -3.74 1.92
CA PHE A 270 24.54 -3.39 0.76
C PHE A 270 26.02 -3.75 0.92
N ALA A 271 26.56 -3.74 2.14
CA ALA A 271 27.89 -4.23 2.43
C ALA A 271 27.99 -5.75 2.17
N VAL A 272 26.98 -6.52 2.63
CA VAL A 272 26.84 -7.95 2.31
C VAL A 272 26.75 -8.16 0.80
N GLY A 273 25.88 -7.45 0.09
CA GLY A 273 25.77 -7.56 -1.36
C GLY A 273 27.07 -7.27 -2.11
N THR A 274 27.81 -6.25 -1.67
CA THR A 274 29.12 -5.91 -2.22
C THR A 274 30.14 -7.03 -1.99
N ARG A 275 30.20 -7.59 -0.77
CA ARG A 275 31.09 -8.72 -0.44
C ARG A 275 30.75 -9.98 -1.23
N MET A 276 29.45 -10.24 -1.45
CA MET A 276 28.97 -11.39 -2.22
C MET A 276 28.98 -11.15 -3.73
N LYS A 277 29.28 -9.91 -4.19
CA LYS A 277 29.21 -9.47 -5.60
C LYS A 277 27.84 -9.75 -6.24
N ARG A 278 26.77 -9.50 -5.49
CA ARG A 278 25.38 -9.72 -5.91
C ARG A 278 24.58 -8.44 -5.76
N PRO A 279 23.70 -8.11 -6.73
CA PRO A 279 22.82 -6.95 -6.59
C PRO A 279 21.78 -7.19 -5.49
N VAL A 280 21.33 -6.12 -4.85
CA VAL A 280 20.44 -6.18 -3.67
C VAL A 280 19.23 -5.28 -3.88
N ALA A 281 18.04 -5.85 -3.70
CA ALA A 281 16.80 -5.10 -3.50
C ALA A 281 16.44 -5.12 -2.01
N VAL A 282 16.51 -3.97 -1.35
CA VAL A 282 16.16 -3.80 0.06
C VAL A 282 14.71 -3.37 0.18
N ASN A 283 13.95 -4.07 1.01
CA ASN A 283 12.58 -3.72 1.37
C ASN A 283 12.54 -3.08 2.77
N LEU A 284 11.84 -1.95 2.86
CA LEU A 284 11.55 -1.21 4.08
C LEU A 284 10.03 -1.15 4.29
N SER A 285 9.47 -2.14 4.98
CA SER A 285 8.03 -2.22 5.29
C SER A 285 7.67 -1.44 6.55
N LEU A 286 8.17 -0.22 6.66
CA LEU A 286 8.11 0.65 7.84
C LEU A 286 8.19 2.10 7.41
N GLY A 287 7.82 3.00 8.32
CA GLY A 287 7.99 4.42 8.09
C GLY A 287 7.62 5.26 9.31
N SER A 288 7.74 6.58 9.14
CA SER A 288 7.33 7.56 10.13
C SER A 288 6.49 8.66 9.48
N ASP A 289 5.48 9.11 10.21
CA ASP A 289 4.70 10.30 9.89
C ASP A 289 5.39 11.59 10.35
N PHE A 290 6.38 11.50 11.23
CA PHE A 290 7.03 12.66 11.82
C PHE A 290 8.24 13.12 11.01
N GLY A 291 8.06 14.24 10.32
CA GLY A 291 9.12 14.89 9.57
C GLY A 291 8.57 15.87 8.54
N PRO A 292 9.44 16.38 7.66
CA PRO A 292 9.08 17.34 6.62
C PRO A 292 8.45 16.72 5.37
N HIS A 293 8.52 15.39 5.20
CA HIS A 293 7.97 14.65 4.04
C HIS A 293 8.55 15.10 2.69
N ASP A 294 9.80 15.55 2.66
CA ASP A 294 10.50 15.99 1.45
C ASP A 294 11.86 15.30 1.23
N GLY A 295 12.25 14.37 2.10
CA GLY A 295 13.55 13.72 2.06
C GLY A 295 14.68 14.51 2.71
N SER A 296 14.41 15.65 3.37
CA SER A 296 15.46 16.46 3.99
C SER A 296 15.96 15.90 5.34
N MET A 297 15.25 14.95 5.97
CA MET A 297 15.72 14.36 7.23
C MET A 297 17.05 13.66 7.03
N LEU A 298 17.94 13.79 8.02
CA LEU A 298 19.29 13.22 7.94
C LEU A 298 19.28 11.71 7.72
N TRP A 299 18.37 11.00 8.37
CA TRP A 299 18.25 9.56 8.24
C TRP A 299 17.66 9.15 6.88
N GLU A 300 16.73 9.91 6.30
CA GLU A 300 16.23 9.70 4.94
C GLU A 300 17.35 9.88 3.92
N ARG A 301 18.14 10.97 4.07
CA ARG A 301 19.31 11.23 3.22
C ARG A 301 20.37 10.13 3.36
N ALA A 302 20.58 9.62 4.56
CA ALA A 302 21.50 8.50 4.81
C ALA A 302 21.04 7.23 4.10
N VAL A 303 19.76 6.85 4.24
CA VAL A 303 19.17 5.71 3.51
C VAL A 303 19.27 5.92 1.99
N ALA A 304 18.90 7.09 1.49
CA ALA A 304 18.95 7.41 0.07
C ALA A 304 20.37 7.45 -0.51
N SER A 305 21.41 7.70 0.31
CA SER A 305 22.80 7.74 -0.15
C SER A 305 23.34 6.39 -0.64
N PHE A 306 22.66 5.28 -0.28
CA PHE A 306 23.04 3.94 -0.72
C PHE A 306 22.63 3.61 -2.15
N VAL A 307 21.81 4.46 -2.78
CA VAL A 307 21.21 4.25 -4.10
C VAL A 307 21.40 5.47 -5.00
N GLY A 308 21.15 5.30 -6.30
CA GLY A 308 21.27 6.35 -7.30
C GLY A 308 22.22 5.99 -8.44
N PRO A 309 22.54 6.95 -9.33
CA PRO A 309 23.27 6.67 -10.57
C PRO A 309 24.68 6.09 -10.38
N SER A 310 25.34 6.38 -9.25
CA SER A 310 26.66 5.87 -8.89
C SER A 310 26.64 4.54 -8.13
N GLN A 311 25.45 4.00 -7.87
CA GLN A 311 25.22 2.81 -7.06
C GLN A 311 24.46 1.73 -7.86
N PRO A 312 25.03 1.22 -8.97
CA PRO A 312 24.39 0.17 -9.77
C PRO A 312 24.20 -1.11 -8.95
N GLY A 313 23.11 -1.83 -9.23
CA GLY A 313 22.78 -3.07 -8.54
C GLY A 313 22.18 -2.89 -7.15
N ARG A 314 21.85 -1.65 -6.75
CA ARG A 314 21.27 -1.31 -5.45
C ARG A 314 19.90 -0.66 -5.61
N VAL A 315 18.90 -1.23 -4.95
CA VAL A 315 17.52 -0.73 -4.95
C VAL A 315 16.99 -0.75 -3.53
N ILE A 316 16.26 0.29 -3.14
CA ILE A 316 15.50 0.42 -1.90
C ILE A 316 14.05 0.68 -2.28
N VAL A 317 13.17 -0.15 -1.74
CA VAL A 317 11.73 -0.08 -1.88
C VAL A 317 11.13 0.11 -0.49
N ALA A 318 10.30 1.13 -0.32
CA ALA A 318 9.66 1.46 0.95
C ALA A 318 8.14 1.43 0.84
N ALA A 319 7.46 0.97 1.88
CA ALA A 319 6.02 1.09 2.01
C ALA A 319 5.60 2.57 2.00
N ALA A 320 4.51 2.90 1.29
CA ALA A 320 4.01 4.28 1.25
C ALA A 320 3.56 4.79 2.63
N GLY A 321 3.14 3.91 3.53
CA GLY A 321 2.52 4.27 4.81
C GLY A 321 1.04 3.92 4.84
N ASN A 322 0.46 3.86 6.04
CA ASN A 322 -0.95 3.51 6.24
C ASN A 322 -1.74 4.71 6.80
N SER A 323 -1.28 5.93 6.53
CA SER A 323 -1.79 7.16 7.12
C SER A 323 -2.73 7.93 6.19
N GLY A 324 -3.14 7.32 5.06
CA GLY A 324 -4.07 7.94 4.11
C GLY A 324 -5.53 7.97 4.57
N SER A 325 -5.86 7.24 5.64
CA SER A 325 -7.22 7.17 6.19
C SER A 325 -7.52 8.35 7.11
N VAL A 326 -8.08 9.42 6.55
CA VAL A 326 -8.60 10.57 7.30
C VAL A 326 -9.75 10.22 8.25
N ALA A 327 -10.44 9.10 7.99
CA ALA A 327 -11.57 8.64 8.81
C ALA A 327 -11.11 7.98 10.11
N GLU A 328 -9.99 7.27 10.09
CA GLU A 328 -9.47 6.52 11.23
C GLU A 328 -8.41 7.34 11.98
N LEU A 329 -7.46 7.94 11.25
CA LEU A 329 -6.32 8.64 11.82
C LEU A 329 -5.94 9.88 10.97
N PRO A 330 -6.66 11.02 11.13
CA PRO A 330 -6.32 12.27 10.46
C PRO A 330 -5.05 12.89 11.07
N ILE A 331 -3.88 12.42 10.61
CA ILE A 331 -2.55 12.80 11.10
C ILE A 331 -1.89 13.91 10.29
N HIS A 332 -2.48 14.35 9.18
CA HIS A 332 -1.95 15.40 8.34
C HIS A 332 -2.99 16.50 8.08
N GLN A 333 -2.55 17.76 8.06
CA GLN A 333 -3.39 18.89 7.66
C GLN A 333 -2.57 19.92 6.87
N SER A 334 -3.11 20.38 5.74
CA SER A 334 -2.59 21.54 5.02
C SER A 334 -3.39 22.78 5.39
N VAL A 335 -2.70 23.88 5.72
CA VAL A 335 -3.31 25.10 6.26
C VAL A 335 -2.82 26.35 5.54
N HIS A 336 -3.76 27.11 4.98
CA HIS A 336 -3.49 28.44 4.46
C HIS A 336 -3.42 29.48 5.60
N VAL A 337 -2.28 30.15 5.75
CA VAL A 337 -2.08 31.23 6.72
C VAL A 337 -2.05 32.58 5.98
N PRO A 338 -3.09 33.43 6.13
CA PRO A 338 -3.16 34.71 5.45
C PRO A 338 -1.97 35.63 5.76
N ALA A 339 -1.70 36.57 4.87
CA ALA A 339 -0.74 37.65 5.13
C ALA A 339 -1.12 38.40 6.42
N ARG A 340 -0.16 38.64 7.31
CA ARG A 340 -0.36 39.27 8.63
C ARG A 340 -1.45 38.59 9.48
N GLY A 341 -1.77 37.32 9.21
CA GLY A 341 -2.86 36.58 9.83
C GLY A 341 -2.40 35.62 10.92
N VAL A 342 -3.34 35.18 11.76
CA VAL A 342 -3.15 34.13 12.77
C VAL A 342 -4.19 33.05 12.55
N VAL A 343 -3.74 31.80 12.46
CA VAL A 343 -4.59 30.61 12.34
C VAL A 343 -4.33 29.68 13.52
N ARG A 344 -5.39 29.05 14.04
CA ARG A 344 -5.32 28.02 15.07
C ARG A 344 -5.71 26.69 14.47
N VAL A 345 -4.79 25.73 14.49
CA VAL A 345 -4.99 24.39 13.94
C VAL A 345 -5.39 23.46 15.09
N PRO A 346 -6.66 23.03 15.16
CA PRO A 346 -7.15 22.25 16.29
C PRO A 346 -6.65 20.81 16.25
N VAL A 347 -6.05 20.37 17.36
CA VAL A 347 -5.67 18.98 17.63
C VAL A 347 -6.56 18.45 18.73
N ARG A 348 -7.44 17.50 18.40
CA ARG A 348 -8.25 16.79 19.38
C ARG A 348 -7.37 15.75 20.05
N SER A 349 -7.26 15.84 21.37
CA SER A 349 -6.47 14.90 22.17
C SER A 349 -7.33 14.27 23.26
N PRO A 350 -7.32 12.93 23.41
CA PRO A 350 -7.87 12.27 24.59
C PRO A 350 -7.03 12.63 25.84
N ALA A 351 -7.55 12.27 27.02
CA ALA A 351 -6.79 12.39 28.25
C ALA A 351 -5.70 11.32 28.29
N ALA A 352 -4.51 11.68 28.75
CA ALA A 352 -3.41 10.74 28.93
C ALA A 352 -2.77 10.91 30.32
N SER A 353 -2.38 9.79 30.92
CA SER A 353 -1.63 9.75 32.19
C SER A 353 -0.11 9.81 31.98
N GLY A 354 0.33 9.62 30.74
CA GLY A 354 1.69 9.69 30.24
C GLY A 354 1.67 9.65 28.71
N GLY A 355 2.80 9.89 28.05
CA GLY A 355 2.91 9.82 26.58
C GLY A 355 3.57 11.05 25.99
N SER A 356 3.58 11.12 24.66
CA SER A 356 4.05 12.28 23.90
C SER A 356 3.29 12.46 22.61
N VAL A 357 3.13 13.71 22.20
CA VAL A 357 2.63 14.10 20.89
C VAL A 357 3.62 15.06 20.27
N GLN A 358 3.84 14.88 18.98
CA GLN A 358 4.76 15.67 18.19
C GLN A 358 4.01 16.15 16.95
N VAL A 359 4.14 17.44 16.65
CA VAL A 359 3.61 18.06 15.44
C VAL A 359 4.75 18.70 14.69
N TRP A 360 4.98 18.24 13.47
CA TRP A 360 5.84 18.89 12.50
C TRP A 360 5.03 19.92 11.72
N ALA A 361 5.59 21.10 11.47
CA ALA A 361 5.01 22.13 10.60
C ALA A 361 6.03 22.55 9.55
N SER A 362 5.76 22.29 8.27
CA SER A 362 6.61 22.70 7.14
C SER A 362 6.02 23.91 6.44
N PHE A 363 6.78 24.99 6.31
CA PHE A 363 6.31 26.27 5.76
C PHE A 363 6.56 26.33 4.24
N ARG A 364 5.53 26.67 3.47
CA ARG A 364 5.56 26.78 2.01
C ARG A 364 5.47 28.26 1.62
N GLY A 365 6.47 28.76 0.90
CA GLY A 365 6.56 30.15 0.46
C GLY A 365 7.63 30.96 1.20
N ARG A 366 7.58 32.29 1.11
CA ARG A 366 8.61 33.22 1.63
C ARG A 366 8.24 33.91 2.96
N GLY A 367 7.04 33.66 3.50
CA GLY A 367 6.58 34.33 4.72
C GLY A 367 7.21 33.75 5.99
N SER A 368 7.61 34.60 6.94
CA SER A 368 8.09 34.20 8.27
C SER A 368 6.91 33.78 9.16
N VAL A 369 6.88 32.52 9.59
CA VAL A 369 5.80 31.97 10.43
C VAL A 369 6.29 31.79 11.85
N SER A 370 5.59 32.42 12.80
CA SER A 370 5.77 32.15 14.23
C SER A 370 4.81 31.06 14.69
N VAL A 371 5.26 30.19 15.60
CA VAL A 371 4.51 28.99 16.02
C VAL A 371 4.28 28.99 17.53
N GLY A 372 3.04 28.76 17.97
CA GLY A 372 2.63 28.70 19.37
C GLY A 372 1.82 27.44 19.69
N LEU A 373 1.50 27.25 20.98
CA LEU A 373 0.67 26.16 21.47
C LEU A 373 -0.37 26.70 22.46
N ASP A 374 -1.64 26.52 22.13
CA ASP A 374 -2.76 26.73 23.05
C ASP A 374 -3.20 25.38 23.64
N LEU A 375 -3.42 25.34 24.95
CA LEU A 375 -4.12 24.25 25.65
C LEU A 375 -5.63 24.51 25.63
N PRO A 376 -6.47 23.51 26.02
CA PRO A 376 -7.90 23.73 26.20
C PRO A 376 -8.26 24.90 27.15
N THR A 377 -7.34 25.25 28.05
CA THR A 377 -7.50 26.33 29.04
C THR A 377 -6.98 27.69 28.57
N GLY A 378 -6.35 27.79 27.39
CA GLY A 378 -5.79 29.02 26.85
C GLY A 378 -4.34 28.87 26.41
N THR A 379 -3.69 30.01 26.11
CA THR A 379 -2.32 30.02 25.59
C THR A 379 -1.30 29.50 26.58
N TRP A 380 -0.50 28.54 26.11
CA TRP A 380 0.54 27.90 26.89
C TRP A 380 1.93 28.38 26.49
N LEU A 381 2.20 28.35 25.19
CA LEU A 381 3.38 28.92 24.55
C LEU A 381 2.90 29.93 23.52
N ALA A 382 3.26 31.20 23.72
CA ALA A 382 2.99 32.25 22.74
C ALA A 382 3.75 31.95 21.43
N PRO A 383 3.30 32.48 20.28
CA PRO A 383 3.99 32.24 19.01
C PRO A 383 5.46 32.69 19.04
N VAL A 384 6.39 31.75 18.82
CA VAL A 384 7.83 32.00 18.76
C VAL A 384 8.30 32.18 17.33
N ALA A 385 9.21 33.12 17.09
CA ALA A 385 9.70 33.48 15.76
C ALA A 385 10.58 32.39 15.14
N GLU A 386 10.73 32.42 13.81
CA GLU A 386 11.68 31.55 13.10
C GLU A 386 13.11 31.80 13.59
N GLY A 387 13.86 30.72 13.83
CA GLY A 387 15.19 30.74 14.41
C GLY A 387 15.23 30.71 15.95
N THR A 388 14.09 30.50 16.62
CA THR A 388 14.00 30.49 18.09
C THR A 388 13.29 29.25 18.61
N ASP A 389 13.51 28.94 19.89
CA ASP A 389 12.87 27.86 20.62
C ASP A 389 12.28 28.36 21.96
N GLN A 390 11.29 27.64 22.48
CA GLN A 390 10.72 27.90 23.80
C GLN A 390 10.15 26.61 24.39
N GLY A 391 10.31 26.42 25.69
CA GLY A 391 9.69 25.32 26.43
C GLY A 391 9.09 25.77 27.76
N ARG A 392 8.07 25.04 28.20
CA ARG A 392 7.43 25.23 29.52
C ARG A 392 7.04 23.89 30.13
N ARG A 393 7.18 23.78 31.45
CA ARG A 393 6.77 22.60 32.23
C ARG A 393 5.91 23.03 33.43
N GLU A 394 4.86 22.28 33.70
CA GLU A 394 4.04 22.40 34.90
C GLU A 394 3.57 21.01 35.34
N GLY A 395 3.94 20.60 36.55
CA GLY A 395 3.73 19.23 37.01
C GLY A 395 4.41 18.19 36.08
N SER A 396 3.63 17.22 35.60
CA SER A 396 4.07 16.21 34.65
C SER A 396 3.98 16.67 33.19
N PHE A 397 3.15 17.67 32.88
CA PHE A 397 2.99 18.19 31.53
C PHE A 397 4.17 19.09 31.15
N ARG A 398 4.74 18.86 29.98
CA ARG A 398 5.83 19.64 29.40
C ARG A 398 5.59 19.79 27.93
N ALA A 399 5.77 21.01 27.42
CA ALA A 399 5.69 21.28 25.99
C ALA A 399 6.83 22.19 25.55
N GLY A 400 7.23 22.03 24.29
CA GLY A 400 8.25 22.86 23.66
C GLY A 400 7.98 23.08 22.18
N ILE A 401 8.53 24.16 21.67
CA ILE A 401 8.50 24.54 20.26
C ILE A 401 9.93 24.84 19.84
N VAL A 402 10.38 24.25 18.74
CA VAL A 402 11.61 24.65 18.05
C VAL A 402 11.20 25.13 16.66
N ASN A 403 11.44 26.40 16.35
CA ASN A 403 11.07 27.00 15.07
C ASN A 403 12.32 27.35 14.27
N GLY A 404 12.55 26.65 13.16
CA GLY A 404 13.71 26.82 12.29
C GLY A 404 14.94 26.00 12.70
N SER A 405 15.94 25.99 11.83
CA SER A 405 17.19 25.21 11.99
C SER A 405 18.32 25.96 12.70
N ALA A 406 18.10 27.23 13.08
CA ALA A 406 19.12 28.08 13.70
C ALA A 406 19.42 27.76 15.19
N PRO A 407 18.45 27.35 16.02
CA PRO A 407 18.74 26.91 17.38
C PRO A 407 19.75 25.76 17.37
N ALA A 408 20.65 25.74 18.36
CA ALA A 408 21.57 24.62 18.56
C ALA A 408 20.76 23.33 18.77
N ASP A 409 21.19 22.23 18.14
CA ASP A 409 20.53 20.93 18.19
C ASP A 409 19.07 20.92 17.67
N SER A 410 18.71 21.87 16.78
CA SER A 410 17.38 21.89 16.17
C SER A 410 17.08 20.60 15.40
N PRO A 411 15.88 19.99 15.57
CA PRO A 411 15.45 18.84 14.78
C PRO A 411 15.10 19.21 13.34
N VAL A 412 15.01 20.51 13.01
CA VAL A 412 14.70 21.02 11.68
C VAL A 412 15.97 21.01 10.83
N PRO A 413 16.02 20.27 9.70
CA PRO A 413 17.20 20.22 8.85
C PRO A 413 17.65 21.60 8.36
N VAL A 414 18.97 21.79 8.25
CA VAL A 414 19.53 23.02 7.66
C VAL A 414 19.01 23.20 6.24
N GLY A 415 18.47 24.39 5.96
CA GLY A 415 17.85 24.71 4.67
C GLY A 415 16.36 24.37 4.58
N HIS A 416 15.81 23.67 5.58
CA HIS A 416 14.37 23.46 5.71
C HIS A 416 13.72 24.58 6.50
N ARG A 417 12.52 24.99 6.08
CA ARG A 417 11.71 25.98 6.78
C ARG A 417 10.55 25.28 7.48
N GLY A 418 10.62 25.20 8.79
CA GLY A 418 9.57 24.57 9.57
C GLY A 418 9.78 24.68 11.07
N ALA A 419 8.84 24.14 11.82
CA ALA A 419 8.87 24.07 13.26
C ALA A 419 8.43 22.70 13.76
N VAL A 420 8.84 22.39 14.98
CA VAL A 420 8.44 21.20 15.72
C VAL A 420 7.79 21.65 17.01
N VAL A 421 6.57 21.17 17.26
CA VAL A 421 5.86 21.34 18.53
C VAL A 421 5.75 19.97 19.20
N VAL A 422 6.17 19.87 20.45
CA VAL A 422 6.08 18.61 21.22
C VAL A 422 5.42 18.88 22.56
N TRP A 423 4.56 17.98 23.01
CA TRP A 423 4.19 17.90 24.41
C TRP A 423 4.23 16.47 24.94
N THR A 424 4.59 16.31 26.21
CA THR A 424 4.75 15.03 26.88
C THR A 424 4.23 15.09 28.32
N GLY A 425 3.98 13.92 28.92
CA GLY A 425 3.51 13.81 30.30
C GLY A 425 2.02 13.48 30.40
N ALA A 426 1.36 13.93 31.46
CA ALA A 426 -0.09 13.78 31.61
C ALA A 426 -0.80 15.04 31.10
N TRP A 427 -1.91 14.87 30.40
CA TRP A 427 -2.71 15.98 29.88
C TRP A 427 -4.21 15.64 29.88
N PRO A 428 -5.09 16.63 30.10
CA PRO A 428 -6.53 16.41 30.03
C PRO A 428 -7.00 16.25 28.58
N ALA A 429 -8.13 15.57 28.42
CA ALA A 429 -8.83 15.54 27.14
C ALA A 429 -9.26 16.95 26.73
N GLY A 430 -9.18 17.27 25.44
CA GLY A 430 -9.62 18.55 24.92
C GLY A 430 -9.10 18.86 23.53
N VAL A 431 -9.34 20.09 23.09
CA VAL A 431 -8.81 20.62 21.84
C VAL A 431 -7.63 21.52 22.16
N TYR A 432 -6.47 21.10 21.69
CA TYR A 432 -5.21 21.84 21.70
C TYR A 432 -5.13 22.60 20.38
N SER A 433 -4.35 23.67 20.28
CA SER A 433 -4.17 24.34 19.00
C SER A 433 -2.73 24.71 18.73
N ILE A 434 -2.25 24.31 17.55
CA ILE A 434 -1.02 24.86 16.99
C ILE A 434 -1.36 26.24 16.44
N VAL A 435 -0.72 27.26 16.99
CA VAL A 435 -0.97 28.65 16.62
C VAL A 435 0.04 29.05 15.56
N LEU A 436 -0.41 29.38 14.35
CA LEU A 436 0.42 29.82 13.24
C LEU A 436 0.19 31.31 13.00
N ALA A 437 1.21 32.14 13.21
CA ALA A 437 1.15 33.58 12.97
C ALA A 437 2.09 33.95 11.83
N ASN A 438 1.53 34.42 10.71
CA ASN A 438 2.31 34.86 9.56
C ASN A 438 2.68 36.34 9.72
N GLY A 439 3.97 36.61 9.89
CA GLY A 439 4.50 37.96 10.00
C GLY A 439 4.68 38.67 8.65
N ALA A 440 4.48 38.01 7.51
CA ALA A 440 4.75 38.57 6.19
C ALA A 440 3.51 39.17 5.50
N ASP A 441 3.75 40.01 4.50
CA ASP A 441 2.72 40.62 3.63
C ASP A 441 2.22 39.67 2.52
N THR A 442 2.79 38.48 2.44
CA THR A 442 2.33 37.40 1.54
C THR A 442 1.77 36.25 2.35
N PRO A 443 0.68 35.61 1.91
CA PRO A 443 0.22 34.39 2.54
C PRO A 443 1.24 33.25 2.42
N THR A 444 1.06 32.21 3.22
CA THR A 444 1.91 31.01 3.23
C THR A 444 1.07 29.80 3.55
N ASN A 445 1.36 28.67 2.94
CA ASN A 445 0.74 27.40 3.31
C ASN A 445 1.65 26.67 4.29
N VAL A 446 1.06 25.95 5.24
CA VAL A 446 1.78 25.17 6.24
C VAL A 446 1.26 23.74 6.21
N GLU A 447 2.17 22.80 6.01
CA GLU A 447 1.88 21.36 6.06
C GLU A 447 2.18 20.86 7.48
N LEU A 448 1.16 20.37 8.18
CA LEU A 448 1.30 19.86 9.54
C LEU A 448 1.17 18.34 9.58
N TYR A 449 2.05 17.68 10.33
CA TYR A 449 2.06 16.23 10.52
C TYR A 449 2.10 15.90 12.00
N LEU A 450 1.23 15.00 12.44
CA LEU A 450 1.09 14.63 13.84
C LEU A 450 1.55 13.19 14.05
N GLN A 451 2.37 12.97 15.07
CA GLN A 451 2.71 11.65 15.56
C GLN A 451 2.50 11.59 17.08
N SER A 452 1.88 10.51 17.56
CA SER A 452 1.68 10.24 19.00
C SER A 452 2.46 9.00 19.41
N LEU A 453 3.14 9.06 20.55
CA LEU A 453 3.94 7.95 21.10
C LEU A 453 3.59 7.71 22.57
N GLY A 454 3.09 6.49 22.87
CA GLY A 454 2.94 5.94 24.22
C GLY A 454 1.79 6.51 25.07
N GLY A 455 1.49 5.79 26.17
CA GLY A 455 0.74 6.31 27.33
C GLY A 455 -0.80 6.39 27.23
N HIS A 456 -1.37 5.76 26.20
CA HIS A 456 -2.83 5.57 26.11
C HIS A 456 -3.21 4.20 26.67
N ALA A 457 -4.17 4.18 27.59
CA ALA A 457 -4.75 2.96 28.11
C ALA A 457 -5.67 2.34 27.06
N GLY A 458 -5.11 1.52 26.15
CA GLY A 458 -5.81 0.61 25.23
C GLY A 458 -7.09 1.15 24.56
N GLY A 459 -6.96 1.72 23.37
CA GLY A 459 -8.09 2.05 22.49
C GLY A 459 -7.70 2.82 21.22
N ASP A 460 -8.62 2.90 20.26
CA ASP A 460 -8.47 3.54 18.94
C ASP A 460 -8.48 5.09 18.98
N ASP A 461 -8.62 5.71 20.17
CA ASP A 461 -8.72 7.16 20.32
C ASP A 461 -7.33 7.75 20.64
N VAL A 462 -6.65 8.27 19.62
CA VAL A 462 -5.35 8.96 19.72
C VAL A 462 -5.45 10.43 19.31
N PRO A 463 -4.47 11.29 19.69
CA PRO A 463 -4.40 12.66 19.23
C PRO A 463 -4.46 12.75 17.70
N ARG A 464 -5.29 13.65 17.17
CA ARG A 464 -5.53 13.80 15.72
C ARG A 464 -5.98 15.21 15.36
N PHE A 465 -5.78 15.61 14.11
CA PHE A 465 -6.35 16.86 13.61
C PHE A 465 -7.88 16.73 13.50
N GLU A 466 -8.61 17.82 13.76
CA GLU A 466 -10.07 17.80 13.54
C GLU A 466 -10.43 17.78 12.04
N ASN A 467 -9.55 18.32 11.18
CA ASN A 467 -9.79 18.44 9.74
C ASN A 467 -8.57 17.91 8.97
N GLY A 468 -8.35 16.60 9.03
CA GLY A 468 -7.21 15.97 8.35
C GLY A 468 -7.39 15.83 6.84
N VAL A 469 -6.28 15.79 6.11
CA VAL A 469 -6.23 15.60 4.66
C VAL A 469 -5.38 14.37 4.32
N ARG A 470 -5.68 13.72 3.20
CA ARG A 470 -5.01 12.48 2.78
C ARG A 470 -3.74 12.77 1.98
N GLU A 471 -3.80 13.75 1.10
CA GLU A 471 -2.75 14.18 0.19
C GLU A 471 -1.51 14.55 0.99
N GLY A 472 -0.34 14.02 0.66
CA GLY A 472 0.90 14.34 1.37
C GLY A 472 1.23 13.49 2.60
N THR A 473 0.46 12.43 2.87
CA THR A 473 0.67 11.47 3.98
C THR A 473 1.74 10.41 3.70
N ILE A 474 2.40 10.44 2.53
CA ILE A 474 3.47 9.50 2.16
C ILE A 474 4.57 9.46 3.22
N ASN A 475 4.74 8.33 3.90
CA ASN A 475 5.65 8.22 5.04
C ASN A 475 7.11 8.39 4.65
N LEU A 476 7.92 8.83 5.60
CA LEU A 476 9.37 8.76 5.48
C LEU A 476 9.79 7.28 5.68
N PRO A 477 10.74 6.72 4.90
CA PRO A 477 11.55 7.37 3.87
C PRO A 477 10.96 7.31 2.45
N ALA A 478 9.76 6.75 2.26
CA ALA A 478 9.12 6.69 0.94
C ALA A 478 8.87 8.09 0.33
N ALA A 479 8.71 9.11 1.19
CA ALA A 479 8.63 10.52 0.81
C ALA A 479 9.88 11.06 0.11
N HIS A 480 11.06 10.47 0.38
CA HIS A 480 12.31 10.90 -0.22
C HIS A 480 12.26 10.73 -1.75
N PRO A 481 12.57 11.77 -2.56
CA PRO A 481 12.39 11.74 -4.02
C PRO A 481 13.11 10.58 -4.73
N SER A 482 14.23 10.13 -4.20
CA SER A 482 14.97 9.02 -4.77
C SER A 482 14.39 7.64 -4.44
N ILE A 483 13.75 7.43 -3.28
CA ILE A 483 13.34 6.10 -2.78
C ILE A 483 12.06 5.64 -3.48
N ILE A 484 11.97 4.36 -3.87
CA ILE A 484 10.75 3.82 -4.49
C ILE A 484 9.69 3.59 -3.39
N GLY A 485 8.66 4.43 -3.35
CA GLY A 485 7.48 4.25 -2.50
C GLY A 485 6.43 3.36 -3.17
N VAL A 486 5.74 2.54 -2.37
CA VAL A 486 4.76 1.55 -2.86
C VAL A 486 3.40 1.71 -2.20
N GLY A 487 2.40 2.07 -3.01
CA GLY A 487 0.99 2.12 -2.62
C GLY A 487 0.36 0.74 -2.55
N CYS A 488 -0.85 0.66 -1.96
CA CYS A 488 -1.53 -0.61 -1.69
C CYS A 488 -2.81 -0.76 -2.51
N THR A 489 -3.00 -1.93 -3.11
CA THR A 489 -4.30 -2.38 -3.63
C THR A 489 -4.79 -3.64 -2.91
N VAL A 490 -6.08 -3.89 -2.96
CA VAL A 490 -6.71 -5.05 -2.36
C VAL A 490 -6.40 -6.29 -3.19
N ASN A 491 -5.73 -7.27 -2.58
CA ASN A 491 -5.41 -8.55 -3.18
C ASN A 491 -6.63 -9.49 -3.22
N ARG A 492 -7.42 -9.47 -2.14
CA ARG A 492 -8.66 -10.22 -2.01
C ARG A 492 -9.58 -9.60 -0.96
N THR A 493 -10.85 -9.96 -1.01
CA THR A 493 -11.87 -9.44 -0.09
C THR A 493 -12.26 -10.42 1.02
N ARG A 494 -11.95 -11.71 0.85
CA ARG A 494 -12.26 -12.79 1.80
C ARG A 494 -11.22 -13.90 1.79
N TRP A 495 -11.12 -14.66 2.88
CA TRP A 495 -10.34 -15.91 2.96
C TRP A 495 -11.01 -16.90 3.92
N THR A 496 -10.57 -18.15 3.85
CA THR A 496 -10.91 -19.17 4.84
C THR A 496 -9.73 -19.30 5.80
N SER A 497 -9.98 -19.18 7.11
CA SER A 497 -8.95 -19.39 8.12
C SER A 497 -8.51 -20.85 8.18
N GLY A 498 -7.38 -21.13 8.84
CA GLY A 498 -6.93 -22.50 9.13
C GLY A 498 -7.93 -23.30 9.99
N THR A 499 -8.89 -22.61 10.62
CA THR A 499 -10.00 -23.19 11.39
C THR A 499 -11.27 -23.43 10.57
N GLY A 500 -11.28 -23.04 9.28
CA GLY A 500 -12.41 -23.20 8.35
C GLY A 500 -13.40 -22.03 8.34
N SER A 501 -13.16 -20.96 9.10
CA SER A 501 -14.03 -19.79 9.16
C SER A 501 -13.83 -18.89 7.94
N ASN A 502 -14.92 -18.44 7.31
CA ASN A 502 -14.84 -17.42 6.26
C ASN A 502 -14.72 -16.04 6.89
N VAL A 503 -13.64 -15.35 6.59
CA VAL A 503 -13.36 -14.01 7.10
C VAL A 503 -13.36 -13.02 5.94
N GLY A 504 -13.90 -11.82 6.19
CA GLY A 504 -13.85 -10.69 5.27
C GLY A 504 -13.72 -9.40 6.07
N LEU A 505 -13.00 -8.43 5.51
CA LEU A 505 -12.83 -7.11 6.13
C LEU A 505 -13.83 -6.10 5.55
N THR A 506 -14.14 -5.10 6.34
CA THR A 506 -14.88 -3.91 5.93
C THR A 506 -13.96 -2.69 5.92
N VAL A 507 -14.39 -1.65 5.21
CA VAL A 507 -13.71 -0.36 5.15
C VAL A 507 -14.67 0.75 5.54
N PRO A 508 -14.16 1.83 6.15
CA PRO A 508 -14.97 3.01 6.44
C PRO A 508 -15.64 3.54 5.17
N ARG A 509 -16.86 4.05 5.31
CA ARG A 509 -17.49 4.85 4.26
C ARG A 509 -17.08 6.30 4.41
N THR A 510 -16.37 6.79 3.40
CA THR A 510 -16.02 8.19 3.24
C THR A 510 -16.87 8.84 2.16
N ASP A 511 -16.91 10.16 2.16
CA ASP A 511 -17.55 10.95 1.10
C ASP A 511 -16.86 10.71 -0.26
N PRO A 512 -17.43 11.18 -1.38
CA PRO A 512 -16.86 10.92 -2.72
C PRO A 512 -15.42 11.41 -2.92
N LEU A 513 -14.95 12.36 -2.10
CA LEU A 513 -13.58 12.89 -2.10
C LEU A 513 -12.64 12.08 -1.19
N GLY A 514 -13.20 11.17 -0.38
CA GLY A 514 -12.48 10.36 0.58
C GLY A 514 -11.93 11.14 1.76
N LEU A 515 -12.49 12.32 2.05
CA LEU A 515 -12.01 13.31 3.03
C LEU A 515 -12.75 13.20 4.38
N LEU A 516 -14.02 12.81 4.39
CA LEU A 516 -14.81 12.73 5.62
C LEU A 516 -15.55 11.39 5.76
N PRO A 517 -15.61 10.81 6.98
CA PRO A 517 -16.58 9.76 7.28
C PRO A 517 -18.01 10.24 7.03
N THR A 518 -18.83 9.42 6.36
CA THR A 518 -20.24 9.77 6.13
C THR A 518 -21.16 9.42 7.31
N GLY A 519 -20.63 8.74 8.33
CA GLY A 519 -21.41 8.18 9.44
C GLY A 519 -22.23 6.95 9.05
N GLU A 520 -22.12 6.49 7.80
CA GLU A 520 -22.74 5.26 7.32
C GLU A 520 -21.96 4.01 7.75
N GLU A 521 -22.65 2.87 7.81
CA GLU A 521 -22.05 1.57 8.13
C GLU A 521 -20.90 1.21 7.17
N PRO A 522 -19.77 0.67 7.69
CA PRO A 522 -18.64 0.22 6.87
C PRO A 522 -19.07 -0.69 5.72
N ARG A 523 -18.42 -0.56 4.57
CA ARG A 523 -18.71 -1.39 3.39
C ARG A 523 -17.71 -2.54 3.25
N ALA A 524 -18.06 -3.58 2.51
CA ALA A 524 -17.10 -4.61 2.15
C ALA A 524 -15.99 -4.07 1.22
N LEU A 525 -14.80 -4.69 1.32
CA LEU A 525 -13.72 -4.52 0.33
C LEU A 525 -14.16 -4.96 -1.07
N VAL A 526 -13.56 -4.33 -2.08
CA VAL A 526 -13.66 -4.64 -3.51
C VAL A 526 -12.30 -5.13 -4.00
N ASP A 527 -12.29 -6.19 -4.82
CA ASP A 527 -11.05 -6.75 -5.34
C ASP A 527 -10.33 -5.73 -6.24
N GLY A 528 -9.02 -5.55 -6.03
CA GLY A 528 -8.20 -4.64 -6.81
C GLY A 528 -8.45 -3.15 -6.57
N GLU A 529 -9.35 -2.79 -5.65
CA GLU A 529 -9.49 -1.40 -5.25
C GLU A 529 -8.25 -0.93 -4.50
N VAL A 530 -8.03 0.37 -4.51
CA VAL A 530 -6.98 1.01 -3.72
C VAL A 530 -7.29 0.84 -2.23
N CYS A 531 -6.28 0.45 -1.44
CA CYS A 531 -6.44 0.34 0.00
C CYS A 531 -6.73 1.72 0.59
N TRP A 532 -7.85 1.85 1.29
CA TRP A 532 -8.31 3.11 1.87
C TRP A 532 -7.28 3.78 2.80
N PHE A 533 -6.47 2.98 3.49
CA PHE A 533 -5.41 3.45 4.39
C PHE A 533 -4.12 3.85 3.68
N SER A 534 -3.92 3.48 2.40
CA SER A 534 -2.65 3.73 1.70
C SER A 534 -2.31 5.21 1.75
N SER A 535 -1.14 5.58 2.26
CA SER A 535 -0.71 6.98 2.25
C SER A 535 -0.64 7.52 0.82
N ALA A 536 -0.90 8.82 0.68
CA ALA A 536 -0.98 9.49 -0.60
C ALA A 536 0.12 10.53 -0.78
N GLY A 537 0.55 10.69 -2.03
CA GLY A 537 1.40 11.78 -2.44
C GLY A 537 0.64 13.09 -2.72
N PRO A 538 1.28 14.04 -3.40
CA PRO A 538 2.72 14.04 -3.67
C PRO A 538 3.50 14.17 -2.35
N ASN A 539 4.81 14.02 -2.37
CA ASN A 539 5.59 14.45 -1.21
C ASN A 539 5.41 15.97 -1.00
N SER A 540 5.89 16.49 0.12
CA SER A 540 5.60 17.88 0.49
C SER A 540 6.22 18.93 -0.46
N ASN A 541 7.18 18.53 -1.30
CA ASN A 541 7.76 19.33 -2.38
C ASN A 541 7.03 19.19 -3.74
N GLY A 542 5.95 18.41 -3.81
CA GLY A 542 5.21 18.18 -5.05
C GLY A 542 5.75 17.03 -5.91
N VAL A 543 6.76 16.28 -5.42
CA VAL A 543 7.26 15.10 -6.15
C VAL A 543 6.20 14.00 -6.14
N PRO A 544 5.84 13.43 -7.30
CA PRO A 544 4.83 12.38 -7.37
C PRO A 544 5.23 11.17 -6.52
N LYS A 545 4.30 10.72 -5.66
CA LYS A 545 4.42 9.54 -4.81
C LYS A 545 3.04 8.89 -4.67
N PRO A 546 2.96 7.58 -4.35
CA PRO A 546 4.03 6.60 -4.51
C PRO A 546 4.40 6.40 -5.99
N GLU A 547 5.56 5.80 -6.27
CA GLU A 547 6.01 5.52 -7.64
C GLU A 547 5.18 4.44 -8.34
N ILE A 548 4.60 3.52 -7.58
CA ILE A 548 3.87 2.35 -8.08
C ILE A 548 2.95 1.81 -6.97
N ALA A 549 1.91 1.05 -7.31
CA ALA A 549 1.14 0.27 -6.34
C ALA A 549 1.40 -1.23 -6.47
N ALA A 550 1.11 -1.98 -5.42
CA ALA A 550 1.08 -3.44 -5.46
C ALA A 550 -0.02 -3.98 -4.52
N PRO A 551 -0.44 -5.25 -4.68
CA PRO A 551 -1.38 -5.86 -3.76
C PRO A 551 -0.84 -5.88 -2.32
N GLY A 552 -1.47 -5.16 -1.40
CA GLY A 552 -1.08 -5.09 0.02
C GLY A 552 -2.24 -5.33 0.99
N GLY A 553 -3.49 -5.26 0.50
CA GLY A 553 -4.68 -5.56 1.30
C GLY A 553 -4.98 -7.05 1.29
N VAL A 554 -4.92 -7.71 2.44
CA VAL A 554 -5.24 -9.14 2.63
C VAL A 554 -4.28 -10.07 1.85
N VAL A 555 -2.99 -9.95 2.11
CA VAL A 555 -1.93 -10.79 1.53
C VAL A 555 -1.60 -11.94 2.48
N ALA A 556 -1.59 -13.18 1.97
CA ALA A 556 -1.19 -14.35 2.76
C ALA A 556 0.29 -14.58 2.52
N SER A 557 1.02 -14.81 3.59
CA SER A 557 2.45 -15.11 3.52
C SER A 557 2.84 -15.88 4.78
N THR A 558 4.12 -16.18 4.90
CA THR A 558 4.76 -16.79 6.06
C THR A 558 4.25 -16.18 7.37
N ALA A 559 3.74 -17.04 8.26
CA ALA A 559 3.44 -16.68 9.64
C ALA A 559 4.56 -17.23 10.53
N SER A 560 5.28 -16.33 11.20
CA SER A 560 6.28 -16.72 12.20
C SER A 560 5.62 -17.62 13.25
N HIS A 561 6.19 -18.81 13.49
CA HIS A 561 5.73 -19.71 14.55
C HIS A 561 6.01 -19.14 15.94
N GLN A 562 6.83 -18.08 16.01
CA GLN A 562 7.23 -17.40 17.24
C GLN A 562 6.32 -16.20 17.55
N ALA A 563 5.45 -15.79 16.63
CA ALA A 563 4.50 -14.70 16.82
C ALA A 563 3.21 -15.22 17.50
N PRO A 564 2.95 -14.86 18.77
CA PRO A 564 1.83 -15.44 19.52
C PRO A 564 0.49 -14.90 19.05
N VAL A 565 -0.36 -15.79 18.55
CA VAL A 565 -1.75 -15.50 18.17
C VAL A 565 -2.54 -14.97 19.37
N GLY A 566 -3.24 -13.85 19.19
CA GLY A 566 -4.03 -13.20 20.26
C GLY A 566 -3.23 -12.22 21.11
N SER A 567 -1.93 -12.06 20.87
CA SER A 567 -1.13 -10.98 21.44
C SER A 567 -1.28 -9.71 20.62
N LEU A 568 -1.41 -8.56 21.29
CA LEU A 568 -1.39 -7.25 20.63
C LEU A 568 -0.06 -6.94 19.93
N ARG A 569 1.02 -7.66 20.26
CA ARG A 569 2.32 -7.54 19.57
C ARG A 569 2.40 -8.37 18.29
N SER A 570 1.47 -9.29 18.04
CA SER A 570 1.49 -10.15 16.86
C SER A 570 0.66 -9.52 15.74
N ILE A 571 1.21 -9.51 14.52
CA ILE A 571 0.48 -9.05 13.33
C ILE A 571 -0.67 -9.97 12.92
N PHE A 572 -0.76 -11.16 13.52
CA PHE A 572 -1.82 -12.14 13.26
C PHE A 572 -2.94 -12.05 14.32
N THR A 573 -3.11 -10.89 14.94
CA THR A 573 -4.19 -10.59 15.90
C THR A 573 -5.07 -9.46 15.38
N THR A 574 -6.40 -9.65 15.40
CA THR A 574 -7.38 -8.59 15.12
C THR A 574 -8.65 -8.78 15.94
N SER A 575 -9.30 -7.67 16.30
CA SER A 575 -10.61 -7.66 16.97
C SER A 575 -11.77 -7.96 16.01
N SER A 576 -11.56 -7.89 14.70
CA SER A 576 -12.58 -8.12 13.68
C SER A 576 -12.79 -9.60 13.33
N CYS A 577 -12.12 -10.52 14.03
CA CYS A 577 -12.26 -11.95 13.81
C CYS A 577 -13.67 -12.45 14.17
N PRO A 578 -14.33 -13.24 13.30
CA PRO A 578 -15.58 -13.90 13.66
C PRO A 578 -15.39 -14.82 14.88
N PRO A 579 -16.31 -14.83 15.85
CA PRO A 579 -16.19 -15.70 17.01
C PRO A 579 -16.36 -17.17 16.63
N ARG A 580 -15.59 -18.05 17.25
CA ARG A 580 -15.67 -19.50 17.12
C ARG A 580 -16.37 -20.09 18.34
N GLY A 581 -17.52 -20.74 18.13
CA GLY A 581 -18.31 -21.32 19.22
C GLY A 581 -18.76 -20.29 20.28
N GLY A 582 -18.95 -19.03 19.86
CA GLY A 582 -19.32 -17.93 20.76
C GLY A 582 -18.15 -17.24 21.48
N SER A 583 -16.91 -17.70 21.29
CA SER A 583 -15.70 -17.07 21.85
C SER A 583 -14.87 -16.35 20.78
N PRO A 584 -14.11 -15.29 21.09
CA PRO A 584 -13.19 -14.68 20.15
C PRO A 584 -12.20 -15.72 19.58
N ASP A 585 -12.06 -15.77 18.25
CA ASP A 585 -11.06 -16.62 17.58
C ASP A 585 -9.85 -15.78 17.18
N PRO A 586 -8.78 -15.75 17.99
CA PRO A 586 -7.62 -14.93 17.65
C PRO A 586 -6.85 -15.49 16.43
N SER A 587 -7.13 -16.73 16.02
CA SER A 587 -6.42 -17.42 14.93
C SER A 587 -7.05 -17.22 13.55
N CYS A 588 -8.07 -16.36 13.42
CA CYS A 588 -8.79 -16.21 12.15
C CYS A 588 -7.93 -15.64 11.00
N LEU A 589 -6.84 -14.95 11.35
CA LEU A 589 -5.86 -14.46 10.39
C LEU A 589 -4.88 -15.56 9.93
N LEU A 590 -4.75 -16.66 10.67
CA LEU A 590 -3.99 -17.80 10.21
C LEU A 590 -4.75 -18.54 9.12
N VAL A 591 -4.00 -18.92 8.11
CA VAL A 591 -4.43 -19.59 6.89
C VAL A 591 -4.15 -21.09 7.00
N ASP A 592 -2.97 -21.46 7.49
CA ASP A 592 -2.60 -22.80 7.93
C ASP A 592 -1.60 -22.70 9.10
N SER A 593 -0.87 -23.76 9.45
CA SER A 593 0.14 -23.70 10.52
C SER A 593 1.35 -22.82 10.20
N ASP A 594 1.56 -22.48 8.93
CA ASP A 594 2.78 -21.84 8.43
C ASP A 594 2.49 -20.46 7.81
N HIS A 595 1.22 -20.11 7.60
CA HIS A 595 0.86 -18.90 6.87
C HIS A 595 -0.29 -18.17 7.51
N GLY A 596 -0.28 -16.84 7.34
CA GLY A 596 -1.32 -15.94 7.82
C GLY A 596 -1.54 -14.79 6.86
N VAL A 597 -2.70 -14.14 6.98
CA VAL A 597 -3.03 -12.92 6.23
C VAL A 597 -2.73 -11.67 7.05
N SER A 598 -2.22 -10.65 6.35
CA SER A 598 -2.08 -9.30 6.88
C SER A 598 -2.44 -8.27 5.81
N SER A 599 -2.68 -7.03 6.22
CA SER A 599 -2.99 -5.91 5.34
C SER A 599 -2.12 -4.70 5.67
N GLY A 600 -1.56 -4.08 4.64
CA GLY A 600 -0.75 -2.87 4.80
C GLY A 600 0.06 -2.57 3.53
N THR A 601 0.53 -1.33 3.38
CA THR A 601 1.57 -1.02 2.39
C THR A 601 2.86 -1.81 2.67
N SER A 602 3.06 -2.24 3.92
CA SER A 602 4.07 -3.21 4.34
C SER A 602 4.03 -4.55 3.61
N MET A 603 2.86 -4.98 3.12
CA MET A 603 2.71 -6.19 2.31
C MET A 603 2.85 -5.91 0.80
N ALA A 604 2.64 -4.66 0.37
CA ALA A 604 2.80 -4.23 -1.01
C ALA A 604 4.28 -4.00 -1.39
N SER A 605 5.06 -3.32 -0.54
CA SER A 605 6.48 -3.04 -0.81
C SER A 605 7.35 -4.29 -1.05
N PRO A 606 7.24 -5.41 -0.32
CA PRO A 606 8.05 -6.59 -0.58
C PRO A 606 7.78 -7.24 -1.93
N ILE A 607 6.57 -7.06 -2.49
CA ILE A 607 6.26 -7.52 -3.86
C ILE A 607 7.13 -6.76 -4.86
N VAL A 608 7.18 -5.43 -4.75
CA VAL A 608 7.96 -4.58 -5.65
C VAL A 608 9.46 -4.81 -5.45
N ALA A 609 9.92 -5.02 -4.23
CA ALA A 609 11.30 -5.43 -3.96
C ALA A 609 11.64 -6.77 -4.63
N GLY A 610 10.72 -7.73 -4.61
CA GLY A 610 10.82 -8.97 -5.36
C GLY A 610 10.93 -8.74 -6.88
N VAL A 611 10.08 -7.90 -7.47
CA VAL A 611 10.14 -7.58 -8.91
C VAL A 611 11.44 -6.85 -9.26
N ALA A 612 11.91 -5.95 -8.40
CA ALA A 612 13.21 -5.31 -8.55
C ALA A 612 14.35 -6.34 -8.56
N ALA A 613 14.29 -7.36 -7.71
CA ALA A 613 15.25 -8.47 -7.74
C ALA A 613 15.18 -9.25 -9.07
N LEU A 614 13.99 -9.47 -9.65
CA LEU A 614 13.85 -10.10 -10.97
C LEU A 614 14.47 -9.25 -12.10
N LEU A 615 14.33 -7.92 -12.04
CA LEU A 615 14.99 -7.00 -12.96
C LEU A 615 16.52 -7.06 -12.80
N LEU A 616 17.01 -7.04 -11.56
CA LEU A 616 18.44 -7.13 -11.23
C LEU A 616 19.06 -8.48 -11.62
N GLN A 617 18.27 -9.55 -11.65
CA GLN A 617 18.70 -10.85 -12.17
C GLN A 617 19.03 -10.76 -13.66
N ARG A 618 18.23 -10.02 -14.43
CA ARG A 618 18.44 -9.82 -15.88
C ARG A 618 19.50 -8.77 -16.19
N ASP A 619 19.68 -7.82 -15.28
CA ASP A 619 20.68 -6.76 -15.39
C ASP A 619 21.15 -6.29 -14.01
N PRO A 620 22.29 -6.82 -13.51
CA PRO A 620 22.80 -6.46 -12.20
C PRO A 620 23.38 -5.04 -12.15
N THR A 621 23.41 -4.32 -13.27
CA THR A 621 23.96 -2.96 -13.38
C THR A 621 22.88 -1.87 -13.32
N LEU A 622 21.60 -2.25 -13.21
CA LEU A 622 20.52 -1.27 -13.12
C LEU A 622 20.68 -0.41 -11.86
N THR A 623 20.49 0.89 -12.06
CA THR A 623 20.37 1.88 -11.00
C THR A 623 18.90 2.03 -10.59
N GLN A 624 18.64 2.48 -9.37
CA GLN A 624 17.28 2.57 -8.83
C GLN A 624 16.32 3.40 -9.69
N ASP A 625 16.77 4.51 -10.27
CA ASP A 625 15.98 5.35 -11.17
C ASP A 625 15.52 4.59 -12.42
N LYS A 626 16.40 3.75 -12.98
CA LYS A 626 16.04 2.86 -14.10
C LYS A 626 15.05 1.79 -13.65
N VAL A 627 15.26 1.18 -12.48
CA VAL A 627 14.33 0.19 -11.93
C VAL A 627 12.94 0.81 -11.72
N ALA A 628 12.85 1.98 -11.10
CA ALA A 628 11.58 2.70 -10.91
C ALA A 628 10.89 2.96 -12.25
N ALA A 629 11.62 3.46 -13.25
CA ALA A 629 11.06 3.73 -14.57
C ALA A 629 10.60 2.45 -15.30
N LEU A 630 11.31 1.33 -15.13
CA LEU A 630 10.92 0.02 -15.68
C LEU A 630 9.69 -0.58 -14.99
N LEU A 631 9.57 -0.41 -13.67
CA LEU A 631 8.38 -0.81 -12.91
C LEU A 631 7.15 -0.03 -13.38
N GLN A 632 7.28 1.29 -13.52
CA GLN A 632 6.21 2.17 -14.01
C GLN A 632 5.84 1.85 -15.47
N ALA A 633 6.83 1.72 -16.35
CA ALA A 633 6.60 1.32 -17.73
C ALA A 633 6.00 -0.09 -17.81
N GLY A 634 6.30 -0.98 -16.87
CA GLY A 634 5.80 -2.35 -16.82
C GLY A 634 4.38 -2.48 -16.30
N ALA A 635 3.94 -1.55 -15.44
CA ALA A 635 2.71 -1.58 -14.66
C ALA A 635 1.46 -1.93 -15.47
N HIS A 636 0.40 -2.42 -14.85
CA HIS A 636 -0.91 -2.54 -15.49
C HIS A 636 -1.94 -1.60 -14.84
N PRO A 637 -3.04 -1.24 -15.55
CA PRO A 637 -4.13 -0.49 -14.94
C PRO A 637 -4.68 -1.17 -13.69
N PHE A 638 -5.20 -0.39 -12.74
CA PHE A 638 -5.81 -0.93 -11.52
C PHE A 638 -6.96 -1.89 -11.84
N ARG A 639 -7.02 -3.00 -11.10
CA ARG A 639 -8.04 -4.03 -11.28
C ARG A 639 -9.41 -3.61 -10.73
N GLY A 640 -9.41 -2.72 -9.75
CA GLY A 640 -10.61 -2.16 -9.14
C GLY A 640 -10.60 -0.63 -9.12
N PRO A 641 -11.56 -0.02 -8.42
CA PRO A 641 -11.65 1.43 -8.29
C PRO A 641 -10.38 2.04 -7.70
N ALA A 642 -9.88 3.10 -8.35
CA ALA A 642 -8.82 3.96 -7.86
C ALA A 642 -9.34 5.41 -7.81
N PRO A 643 -10.22 5.72 -6.84
CA PRO A 643 -10.85 7.04 -6.74
C PRO A 643 -9.85 8.16 -6.46
N PHE A 644 -8.69 7.85 -5.85
CA PHE A 644 -7.66 8.79 -5.44
C PHE A 644 -6.34 8.39 -6.13
N GLN A 645 -5.90 9.13 -7.14
CA GLN A 645 -4.75 8.70 -7.96
C GLN A 645 -3.41 8.88 -7.24
N ASP A 646 -3.36 9.85 -6.35
CA ASP A 646 -2.23 10.19 -5.49
C ASP A 646 -1.84 9.08 -4.49
N GLN A 647 -2.70 8.07 -4.27
CA GLN A 647 -2.37 6.90 -3.44
C GLN A 647 -1.57 5.80 -4.16
N ASN A 648 -1.48 5.84 -5.50
CA ASN A 648 -1.20 4.60 -6.27
C ASN A 648 -0.20 4.73 -7.42
N GLY A 649 0.26 5.94 -7.70
CA GLY A 649 1.14 6.19 -8.84
C GLY A 649 0.47 5.83 -10.18
N PRO A 650 1.25 5.44 -11.20
CA PRO A 650 0.74 5.23 -12.56
C PRO A 650 0.00 3.90 -12.75
N GLY A 651 0.11 2.95 -11.84
CA GLY A 651 -0.51 1.63 -11.99
C GLY A 651 -0.06 0.61 -10.94
N GLU A 652 -0.52 -0.62 -11.11
CA GLU A 652 -0.16 -1.76 -10.26
C GLU A 652 1.00 -2.55 -10.88
N VAL A 653 1.96 -2.97 -10.05
CA VAL A 653 3.20 -3.59 -10.49
C VAL A 653 2.97 -4.89 -11.27
N ASP A 654 3.76 -5.06 -12.32
CA ASP A 654 3.69 -6.22 -13.20
C ASP A 654 5.12 -6.72 -13.53
N ALA A 655 5.46 -7.90 -13.04
CA ALA A 655 6.78 -8.50 -13.20
C ALA A 655 7.12 -8.77 -14.66
N LEU A 656 6.21 -9.38 -15.42
CA LEU A 656 6.44 -9.64 -16.85
C LEU A 656 6.46 -8.34 -17.65
N GLY A 657 5.58 -7.39 -17.31
CA GLY A 657 5.57 -6.07 -17.93
C GLY A 657 6.88 -5.32 -17.70
N SER A 658 7.44 -5.40 -16.50
CA SER A 658 8.71 -4.76 -16.15
C SER A 658 9.90 -5.41 -16.88
N LEU A 659 9.91 -6.75 -17.00
CA LEU A 659 10.93 -7.48 -17.74
C LEU A 659 10.85 -7.20 -19.25
N ASP A 660 9.65 -7.15 -19.83
CA ASP A 660 9.45 -6.74 -21.23
C ASP A 660 9.88 -5.28 -21.46
N ALA A 661 9.60 -4.37 -20.53
CA ALA A 661 10.08 -3.00 -20.58
C ALA A 661 11.63 -2.94 -20.59
N LEU A 662 12.29 -3.81 -19.81
CA LEU A 662 13.75 -3.93 -19.80
C LEU A 662 14.26 -4.45 -21.15
N GLU A 663 13.66 -5.50 -21.71
CA GLU A 663 14.03 -6.05 -23.02
C GLU A 663 13.88 -4.99 -24.13
N ARG A 664 12.77 -4.23 -24.13
CA ARG A 664 12.54 -3.13 -25.08
C ARG A 664 13.46 -1.94 -24.89
N SER A 665 13.97 -1.71 -23.68
CA SER A 665 14.98 -0.68 -23.48
C SER A 665 16.31 -1.02 -24.16
N ARG A 666 16.57 -2.31 -24.43
CA ARG A 666 17.76 -2.81 -25.12
C ARG A 666 17.56 -2.96 -26.64
N ASP A 667 16.35 -3.34 -27.08
CA ASP A 667 15.94 -3.42 -28.50
C ASP A 667 14.72 -2.50 -28.74
N PRO A 668 14.91 -1.18 -28.86
CA PRO A 668 13.80 -0.26 -28.87
C PRO A 668 13.16 -0.21 -30.26
N ARG A 669 11.82 -0.24 -30.31
CA ARG A 669 11.03 -0.26 -31.54
C ARG A 669 10.08 0.93 -31.59
N ALA A 670 9.87 1.47 -32.78
CA ALA A 670 8.91 2.54 -33.00
C ALA A 670 7.48 1.98 -32.99
N PHE A 671 6.66 2.44 -32.04
CA PHE A 671 5.27 2.05 -31.89
C PHE A 671 4.39 3.29 -31.68
N MET A 672 3.23 3.33 -32.34
CA MET A 672 2.31 4.47 -32.24
C MET A 672 1.35 4.29 -31.05
N PRO A 673 1.01 5.37 -30.34
CA PRO A 673 0.08 5.31 -29.21
C PRO A 673 -1.37 5.19 -29.66
N SER A 674 -2.19 4.62 -28.78
CA SER A 674 -3.64 4.45 -28.93
C SER A 674 -4.35 5.08 -27.76
N ALA A 675 -5.31 5.96 -28.04
CA ALA A 675 -6.12 6.63 -27.02
C ALA A 675 -6.96 5.65 -26.18
N ARG A 676 -7.29 4.48 -26.73
CA ARG A 676 -8.08 3.45 -26.03
C ARG A 676 -7.28 2.68 -24.98
N ALA A 677 -5.95 2.73 -25.05
CA ALA A 677 -5.06 1.92 -24.24
C ALA A 677 -4.08 2.75 -23.40
N SER A 678 -4.00 4.05 -23.64
CA SER A 678 -3.10 4.98 -22.97
C SER A 678 -3.84 5.74 -21.87
N TRP A 679 -3.14 6.09 -20.80
CA TRP A 679 -3.72 6.84 -19.68
C TRP A 679 -2.74 7.80 -19.04
N MET A 680 -3.26 8.57 -18.10
CA MET A 680 -2.52 9.57 -17.34
C MET A 680 -2.78 9.39 -15.85
N ALA A 681 -1.72 9.56 -15.06
CA ALA A 681 -1.77 9.74 -13.62
C ALA A 681 -1.28 11.15 -13.26
N LEU A 682 -1.95 11.79 -12.32
CA LEU A 682 -1.58 13.11 -11.81
C LEU A 682 -0.96 12.98 -10.41
N SER A 683 -0.03 13.86 -10.10
CA SER A 683 0.68 13.86 -8.82
C SER A 683 -0.15 14.32 -7.63
N SER A 684 -1.33 14.91 -7.86
CA SER A 684 -2.25 15.40 -6.84
C SER A 684 -3.66 15.52 -7.40
N ASP A 685 -4.66 15.48 -6.53
CA ASP A 685 -6.08 15.62 -6.88
C ASP A 685 -6.59 17.08 -6.85
N TYR A 686 -5.72 18.07 -6.61
CA TYR A 686 -6.01 19.50 -6.77
C TYR A 686 -4.77 20.28 -7.23
N VAL A 687 -4.97 21.48 -7.76
CA VAL A 687 -3.90 22.42 -8.09
C VAL A 687 -3.79 23.48 -6.99
N PRO A 688 -2.62 23.64 -6.33
CA PRO A 688 -2.43 24.70 -5.35
C PRO A 688 -2.67 26.09 -5.96
N ALA A 689 -3.63 26.83 -5.42
CA ALA A 689 -4.05 28.15 -5.92
C ALA A 689 -2.95 29.22 -5.79
N ASP A 690 -1.93 28.96 -4.98
CA ASP A 690 -0.76 29.80 -4.80
C ASP A 690 0.43 29.42 -5.70
N GLY A 691 0.31 28.34 -6.51
CA GLY A 691 1.38 27.85 -7.37
C GLY A 691 2.59 27.28 -6.60
N SER A 692 2.42 26.97 -5.31
CA SER A 692 3.51 26.51 -4.42
C SER A 692 4.05 25.14 -4.76
N ARG A 693 3.28 24.31 -5.49
CA ARG A 693 3.72 23.00 -5.96
C ARG A 693 3.38 22.79 -7.42
N ASP A 694 4.27 22.08 -8.06
CA ASP A 694 4.09 21.58 -9.41
C ASP A 694 3.10 20.41 -9.44
N ILE A 695 2.31 20.35 -10.51
CA ILE A 695 1.53 19.17 -10.86
C ILE A 695 2.26 18.43 -11.96
N THR A 696 2.70 17.22 -11.67
CA THR A 696 3.32 16.35 -12.68
C THR A 696 2.25 15.42 -13.24
N ALA A 697 2.14 15.41 -14.56
CA ALA A 697 1.38 14.40 -15.28
C ALA A 697 2.33 13.32 -15.77
N ILE A 698 2.04 12.06 -15.42
CA ILE A 698 2.72 10.87 -15.93
C ILE A 698 1.81 10.24 -16.97
N LEU A 699 2.32 10.11 -18.19
CA LEU A 699 1.63 9.54 -19.33
C LEU A 699 2.17 8.13 -19.57
N GLU A 700 1.28 7.14 -19.53
CA GLU A 700 1.59 5.81 -20.03
C GLU A 700 0.92 5.61 -21.39
N LEU A 701 1.75 5.49 -22.43
CA LEU A 701 1.35 5.40 -23.81
C LEU A 701 1.52 3.97 -24.32
N ARG A 702 0.41 3.40 -24.81
CA ARG A 702 0.35 2.03 -25.28
C ARG A 702 -0.17 1.93 -26.69
N THR A 703 0.19 0.87 -27.38
CA THR A 703 -0.39 0.47 -28.66
C THR A 703 -1.83 -0.03 -28.49
N ALA A 704 -2.53 -0.21 -29.61
CA ALA A 704 -3.93 -0.64 -29.63
C ALA A 704 -4.19 -2.03 -29.01
N ASP A 705 -3.18 -2.89 -28.92
CA ASP A 705 -3.26 -4.19 -28.23
C ASP A 705 -3.30 -4.06 -26.69
N GLY A 706 -3.02 -2.87 -26.15
CA GLY A 706 -2.91 -2.63 -24.72
C GLY A 706 -1.70 -3.30 -24.05
N VAL A 707 -0.83 -3.95 -24.80
CA VAL A 707 0.34 -4.70 -24.29
C VAL A 707 1.64 -4.06 -24.75
N SER A 708 1.73 -3.57 -25.98
CA SER A 708 2.96 -2.96 -26.47
C SER A 708 3.07 -1.48 -26.04
N ARG A 709 4.30 -1.02 -25.83
CA ARG A 709 4.60 0.35 -25.38
C ARG A 709 4.81 1.23 -26.59
N ALA A 710 4.06 2.33 -26.64
CA ALA A 710 4.19 3.30 -27.71
C ALA A 710 5.41 4.19 -27.43
N ASP A 711 6.43 4.09 -28.28
CA ASP A 711 7.71 4.72 -28.04
C ASP A 711 8.46 5.01 -29.35
N LEU A 712 9.56 5.75 -29.26
CA LEU A 712 10.45 6.14 -30.36
C LEU A 712 9.77 6.79 -31.57
N PHE A 713 8.62 7.41 -31.36
CA PHE A 713 8.04 8.35 -32.30
C PHE A 713 8.68 9.73 -32.14
N ASP A 714 8.51 10.61 -33.14
CA ASP A 714 8.88 12.01 -33.03
C ASP A 714 8.11 12.67 -31.87
N LEU A 715 8.85 13.10 -30.84
CA LEU A 715 8.28 13.66 -29.61
C LEU A 715 7.51 14.96 -29.86
N GLN A 716 7.77 15.67 -30.98
CA GLN A 716 6.99 16.86 -31.37
C GLN A 716 5.51 16.54 -31.65
N ARG A 717 5.19 15.27 -31.91
CA ARG A 717 3.82 14.80 -32.11
C ARG A 717 3.04 14.69 -30.79
N LEU A 718 3.74 14.60 -29.65
CA LEU A 718 3.15 14.44 -28.32
C LEU A 718 3.21 15.76 -27.55
N ALA A 719 2.05 16.30 -27.17
CA ALA A 719 1.96 17.53 -26.40
C ALA A 719 1.11 17.32 -25.13
N GLY A 720 1.63 17.77 -23.98
CA GLY A 720 0.84 17.96 -22.77
C GLY A 720 -0.14 19.11 -22.97
N VAL A 721 -1.35 18.97 -22.43
CA VAL A 721 -2.41 19.98 -22.52
C VAL A 721 -2.91 20.30 -21.13
N VAL A 722 -2.86 21.58 -20.76
CA VAL A 722 -3.55 22.09 -19.57
C VAL A 722 -4.41 23.28 -19.98
N THR A 723 -5.68 23.29 -19.57
CA THR A 723 -6.58 24.42 -19.77
C THR A 723 -7.23 24.81 -18.45
N ILE A 724 -7.37 26.10 -18.15
CA ILE A 724 -8.14 26.59 -17.01
C ILE A 724 -9.42 27.21 -17.55
N GLU A 725 -10.58 26.65 -17.21
CA GLU A 725 -11.88 27.06 -17.77
C GLU A 725 -11.86 27.16 -19.31
N GLY A 726 -11.26 26.15 -19.95
CA GLY A 726 -11.10 26.09 -21.41
C GLY A 726 -9.99 26.99 -21.98
N THR A 727 -9.35 27.84 -21.17
CA THR A 727 -8.24 28.70 -21.61
C THR A 727 -6.90 27.95 -21.53
N PRO A 728 -6.18 27.74 -22.65
CA PRO A 728 -4.89 27.04 -22.64
C PRO A 728 -3.86 27.67 -21.71
N GLN A 729 -3.09 26.83 -21.04
CA GLN A 729 -2.00 27.23 -20.15
C GLN A 729 -0.65 26.73 -20.70
N SER A 730 0.42 27.43 -20.33
CA SER A 730 1.77 26.95 -20.59
C SER A 730 2.07 25.71 -19.75
N VAL A 731 2.66 24.69 -20.37
CA VAL A 731 3.13 23.48 -19.70
C VAL A 731 4.61 23.27 -20.00
N GLY A 732 5.31 22.60 -19.09
CA GLY A 732 6.67 22.16 -19.31
C GLY A 732 6.77 21.16 -20.47
N PRO A 733 7.96 20.97 -21.05
CA PRO A 733 8.16 20.03 -22.16
C PRO A 733 7.81 18.61 -21.72
N VAL A 734 7.28 17.82 -22.66
CA VAL A 734 7.10 16.39 -22.44
C VAL A 734 8.47 15.72 -22.46
N THR A 735 8.78 14.94 -21.43
CA THR A 735 10.04 14.21 -21.26
C THR A 735 9.79 12.71 -21.27
N ARG A 736 10.55 11.95 -22.07
CA ARG A 736 10.55 10.48 -22.03
C ARG A 736 11.28 9.99 -20.78
N ARG A 737 10.67 9.05 -20.06
CA ARG A 737 11.19 8.46 -18.81
C ARG A 737 11.64 7.01 -18.98
N ALA A 738 10.85 6.22 -19.70
CA ALA A 738 11.10 4.82 -20.05
C ALA A 738 10.27 4.45 -21.29
N PRO A 739 10.41 3.23 -21.86
CA PRO A 739 9.57 2.84 -22.98
C PRO A 739 8.08 2.98 -22.69
N GLY A 740 7.38 3.81 -23.48
CA GLY A 740 5.96 4.11 -23.28
C GLY A 740 5.65 5.05 -22.13
N LEU A 741 6.63 5.51 -21.37
CA LEU A 741 6.42 6.35 -20.19
C LEU A 741 6.97 7.75 -20.42
N TYR A 742 6.11 8.75 -20.31
CA TYR A 742 6.44 10.16 -20.50
C TYR A 742 5.91 10.99 -19.33
N SER A 743 6.42 12.20 -19.16
CA SER A 743 5.89 13.13 -18.16
C SER A 743 5.96 14.57 -18.63
N PHE A 744 5.07 15.41 -18.12
CA PHE A 744 5.18 16.87 -18.21
C PHE A 744 4.77 17.50 -16.89
N VAL A 745 5.19 18.74 -16.68
CA VAL A 745 4.95 19.49 -15.44
C VAL A 745 4.12 20.73 -15.73
N PHE A 746 3.18 21.04 -14.84
CA PHE A 746 2.41 22.27 -14.86
C PHE A 746 2.55 22.98 -13.52
N GLN A 747 2.89 24.26 -13.58
CA GLN A 747 2.90 25.15 -12.42
C GLN A 747 1.91 26.28 -12.67
N LEU A 748 1.11 26.60 -11.66
CA LEU A 748 0.14 27.70 -11.75
C LEU A 748 0.89 29.04 -11.71
N GLY A 749 0.89 29.77 -12.83
CA GLY A 749 1.64 31.02 -12.98
C GLY A 749 1.00 32.27 -12.34
N SER A 750 -0.27 32.21 -11.93
CA SER A 750 -0.99 33.37 -11.36
C SER A 750 -1.93 32.96 -10.23
N SER A 751 -1.81 33.64 -9.08
CA SER A 751 -2.74 33.50 -7.95
C SER A 751 -4.14 34.04 -8.26
N GLY A 752 -5.16 33.60 -7.51
CA GLY A 752 -6.53 34.16 -7.59
C GLY A 752 -7.47 33.40 -8.54
N LEU A 753 -7.08 32.21 -8.99
CA LEU A 753 -7.91 31.31 -9.79
C LEU A 753 -8.66 30.26 -8.95
N GLY A 754 -8.79 30.49 -7.63
CA GLY A 754 -9.52 29.61 -6.74
C GLY A 754 -10.95 29.37 -7.22
N LEU A 755 -11.49 28.17 -6.95
CA LEU A 755 -12.82 27.67 -7.39
C LEU A 755 -12.95 27.39 -8.90
N LYS A 756 -11.90 27.62 -9.70
CA LYS A 756 -11.84 27.20 -11.10
C LYS A 756 -11.27 25.79 -11.22
N HIS A 757 -11.40 25.20 -12.41
CA HIS A 757 -10.83 23.89 -12.72
C HIS A 757 -9.72 23.98 -13.76
N ALA A 758 -8.61 23.32 -13.48
CA ALA A 758 -7.56 23.02 -14.44
C ALA A 758 -7.80 21.63 -15.04
N THR A 759 -8.02 21.57 -16.36
CA THR A 759 -8.17 20.31 -17.10
C THR A 759 -6.84 19.91 -17.71
N PHE A 760 -6.35 18.73 -17.34
CA PHE A 760 -5.13 18.09 -17.80
C PHE A 760 -5.45 17.06 -18.88
N GLY A 761 -4.58 16.94 -19.87
CA GLY A 761 -4.64 15.93 -20.90
C GLY A 761 -3.34 15.85 -21.69
N ALA A 762 -3.35 15.05 -22.74
CA ALA A 762 -2.28 15.01 -23.72
C ALA A 762 -2.86 14.74 -25.10
N THR A 763 -2.17 15.22 -26.13
CA THR A 763 -2.52 14.97 -27.53
C THR A 763 -1.37 14.31 -28.27
N PHE A 764 -1.72 13.50 -29.26
CA PHE A 764 -0.81 12.92 -30.24
C PHE A 764 -1.30 13.29 -31.65
N ASP A 765 -0.45 13.93 -32.45
CA ASP A 765 -0.83 14.55 -33.74
C ASP A 765 -2.04 15.50 -33.63
N GLY A 766 -2.12 16.23 -32.50
CA GLY A 766 -3.22 17.16 -32.20
C GLY A 766 -4.53 16.50 -31.76
N ALA A 767 -4.63 15.17 -31.72
CA ALA A 767 -5.80 14.44 -31.22
C ALA A 767 -5.60 13.97 -29.77
N PRO A 768 -6.64 13.99 -28.90
CA PRO A 768 -6.53 13.48 -27.53
C PRO A 768 -6.00 12.04 -27.47
N ILE A 769 -4.97 11.80 -26.66
CA ILE A 769 -4.34 10.47 -26.51
C ILE A 769 -4.55 9.83 -25.15
N VAL A 770 -5.06 10.59 -24.17
CA VAL A 770 -5.45 10.10 -22.85
C VAL A 770 -6.78 10.73 -22.45
N PRO A 771 -7.57 10.10 -21.57
CA PRO A 771 -8.73 10.76 -20.97
C PRO A 771 -8.32 12.04 -20.23
N TYR A 772 -9.03 13.14 -20.51
CA TYR A 772 -8.78 14.42 -19.85
C TYR A 772 -9.32 14.39 -18.43
N ARG A 773 -8.64 15.08 -17.50
CA ARG A 773 -9.02 15.13 -16.09
C ARG A 773 -9.06 16.57 -15.60
N ALA A 774 -10.17 16.96 -14.99
CA ALA A 774 -10.32 18.26 -14.35
C ALA A 774 -9.94 18.15 -12.87
N LEU A 775 -9.02 19.00 -12.42
CA LEU A 775 -8.68 19.20 -11.02
C LEU A 775 -9.16 20.58 -10.57
N PRO A 776 -9.75 20.71 -9.37
CA PRO A 776 -10.04 22.01 -8.78
C PRO A 776 -8.74 22.78 -8.47
N ILE A 777 -8.78 24.10 -8.60
CA ILE A 777 -7.75 25.02 -8.13
C ILE A 777 -8.17 25.53 -6.75
N ALA A 778 -7.38 25.21 -5.72
CA ALA A 778 -7.76 25.45 -4.33
C ALA A 778 -6.55 25.71 -3.43
N THR A 779 -6.77 26.31 -2.27
CA THR A 779 -5.73 26.51 -1.24
C THR A 779 -5.42 25.23 -0.47
N ASP A 780 -6.39 24.34 -0.37
CA ASP A 780 -6.35 23.06 0.31
C ASP A 780 -7.47 22.17 -0.24
N THR A 781 -7.50 20.90 0.17
CA THR A 781 -8.46 19.89 -0.31
C THR A 781 -9.88 20.12 0.20
N TRP A 782 -10.06 20.80 1.33
CA TRP A 782 -11.40 21.16 1.84
C TRP A 782 -12.07 22.16 0.92
N ASN A 783 -11.34 23.22 0.55
CA ASN A 783 -11.81 24.25 -0.36
C ASN A 783 -11.88 23.78 -1.83
N ALA A 784 -11.24 22.65 -2.15
CA ALA A 784 -11.29 22.03 -3.47
C ALA A 784 -12.63 21.35 -3.77
N GLY A 785 -13.31 20.80 -2.75
CA GLY A 785 -14.46 19.93 -2.97
C GLY A 785 -15.68 20.15 -2.06
N TYR A 786 -15.56 20.88 -0.96
CA TYR A 786 -16.72 21.32 -0.18
C TYR A 786 -17.16 22.71 -0.67
N PRO A 787 -18.47 22.94 -0.88
CA PRO A 787 -18.96 24.28 -1.18
C PRO A 787 -18.46 25.23 -0.09
N SER A 788 -17.69 26.24 -0.48
CA SER A 788 -17.34 27.35 0.39
C SER A 788 -18.62 28.10 0.74
N ARG A 789 -19.43 27.58 1.67
CA ARG A 789 -20.46 28.39 2.35
C ARG A 789 -19.73 29.28 3.36
N LEU A 790 -18.89 30.16 2.84
CA LEU A 790 -18.37 31.32 3.53
C LEU A 790 -19.06 32.53 2.90
N SER A 791 -20.25 32.85 3.42
CA SER A 791 -20.63 34.26 3.53
C SER A 791 -19.69 34.85 4.59
N GLY A 792 -18.98 35.92 4.25
CA GLY A 792 -17.72 36.28 4.90
C GLY A 792 -17.81 36.85 6.32
N GLY A 793 -16.63 37.10 6.88
CA GLY A 793 -16.41 37.95 8.05
C GLY A 793 -16.08 37.20 9.34
N CYS A 794 -14.80 37.21 9.72
CA CYS A 794 -14.25 36.93 11.06
C CYS A 794 -14.57 35.57 11.70
N ALA A 795 -13.52 34.94 12.24
CA ALA A 795 -13.64 33.79 13.14
C ALA A 795 -14.64 34.07 14.27
N THR A 796 -15.67 33.23 14.46
CA THR A 796 -16.31 33.01 15.77
C THR A 796 -17.19 31.75 15.78
N THR A 797 -16.99 30.93 16.82
CA THR A 797 -18.00 30.27 17.68
C THR A 797 -19.11 29.40 17.05
N ARG A 798 -19.18 28.16 17.56
CA ARG A 798 -20.31 27.24 17.46
C ARG A 798 -21.65 27.93 17.74
N GLY A 799 -22.54 27.96 16.76
CA GLY A 799 -23.96 28.22 16.98
C GLY A 799 -24.66 26.95 17.47
N ALA A 800 -25.34 27.05 18.62
CA ALA A 800 -26.31 26.08 19.10
C ALA A 800 -27.45 25.86 18.09
N PRO A 801 -28.17 24.72 18.12
CA PRO A 801 -29.23 24.44 17.16
C PRO A 801 -30.44 25.34 17.41
N ALA A 802 -30.82 26.13 16.41
CA ALA A 802 -32.06 26.91 16.42
C ALA A 802 -33.24 25.99 16.03
N GLY A 803 -34.14 25.76 16.99
CA GLY A 803 -35.49 25.29 16.71
C GLY A 803 -36.42 26.46 16.33
N GLY A 804 -37.14 26.30 15.23
CA GLY A 804 -38.53 26.75 15.05
C GLY A 804 -38.87 28.26 15.03
N THR A 805 -38.92 28.82 13.82
CA THR A 805 -39.98 29.71 13.25
C THR A 805 -40.62 30.85 14.08
N LEU A 806 -40.33 32.10 13.67
CA LEU A 806 -41.23 33.21 13.24
C LEU A 806 -42.69 33.18 13.78
N VAL A 807 -43.27 34.25 14.33
CA VAL A 807 -43.52 35.59 13.75
C VAL A 807 -43.86 36.58 14.88
N ALA A 808 -43.33 37.80 14.81
CA ALA A 808 -43.86 38.97 15.53
C ALA A 808 -44.35 40.00 14.51
N LEU A 809 -45.61 40.45 14.66
CA LEU A 809 -46.19 41.78 14.38
C LEU A 809 -47.72 41.58 14.34
N GLY A 810 -48.58 42.30 15.08
CA GLY A 810 -48.43 43.38 16.03
C GLY A 810 -49.80 43.79 16.59
N MET A 811 -49.75 44.79 17.47
CA MET A 811 -50.83 45.62 18.01
C MET A 811 -51.74 45.09 19.14
N VAL A 812 -51.41 45.58 20.35
CA VAL A 812 -52.27 46.37 21.27
C VAL A 812 -53.71 45.88 21.47
N LEU A 813 -54.01 45.36 22.67
CA LEU A 813 -54.98 45.93 23.63
C LEU A 813 -55.23 44.96 24.81
N VAL A 814 -55.03 45.50 26.02
CA VAL A 814 -55.93 45.38 27.18
C VAL A 814 -56.30 43.97 27.68
N GLY A 815 -55.81 43.69 28.89
CA GLY A 815 -56.71 43.42 30.02
C GLY A 815 -57.10 41.97 30.28
N LEU A 816 -56.59 41.47 31.41
CA LEU A 816 -57.33 40.70 32.42
C LEU A 816 -57.91 39.33 32.05
N ALA A 817 -57.61 38.41 32.98
CA ALA A 817 -58.54 37.44 33.55
C ALA A 817 -58.54 35.99 33.00
N VAL A 818 -58.15 35.12 33.93
CA VAL A 818 -58.92 33.93 34.36
C VAL A 818 -58.72 32.66 33.55
N ALA A 819 -57.87 31.81 34.13
CA ALA A 819 -58.18 30.43 34.52
C ALA A 819 -59.41 29.77 33.86
N ARG A 820 -59.19 28.65 33.16
CA ARG A 820 -59.72 27.35 33.58
C ARG A 820 -59.46 26.22 32.57
N ARG A 821 -59.22 25.06 33.19
CA ARG A 821 -59.53 23.68 32.74
C ARG A 821 -58.55 23.10 31.72
N ARG A 822 -57.71 22.15 32.15
CA ARG A 822 -58.03 20.71 32.31
C ARG A 822 -58.65 20.13 31.04
N ARG A 823 -57.85 19.42 30.26
CA ARG A 823 -57.82 17.95 30.27
C ARG A 823 -56.43 17.46 29.92
#